data_AF-B0DIL9-F1
#
_entry.id   AF-B0DIL9-F1
#
_cell.length_a   1.000
_cell.length_b   1.000
_cell.length_c   1.000
_cell.angle_alpha   90.00
_cell.angle_beta   90.00
_cell.angle_gamma   90.00
#
_symmetry.space_group_name_H-M   'P 1'
#
loop_
_entity.id
_entity.type
_entity.pdbx_description
1 polymer ?
#
loop_
_entity_poly.entity_id
_entity_poly.type
_entity_poly.pdbx_seq_one_letter_code
_entity_poly.pdbx_strand_id
1 'polypeptide(L)'
;MSTISTALRHFKEPTKEQLTQIFFSLPAGDEAGQSGGMDQEKMDINAVLSLGEAIEDSYAGKLHIMPPYLAFASLDRKSVRFTIPLSTIRRVERLNARAGIYALSLLLWHGMKIIVQLTSLRPTADLFCSLLRDALKVELQRGQMKLVKSFVKTCYSEVLVSTSSTVGENEREDGSLINDDKDAESQDIAYHGGLGLKFKFPGDPKKLREASKIKLWTTYLRSHGRNLTLLRYPQCTRLVQVGLPNRLRGEMWETLSGSIYLRFSNPGYYDRLLEEYAGSTSTSTEDIEKDLHRSLPEYAGYQSEAGIGALRRVLQAYSFKNPDLGYCQAMNILAAAILIYMSEEQAFWLLEVLCDRLLPGYYAPSMHGTMLDQRVFESLVQRCLPIIHEHFRLVDVQLSVASLPWFLSLYINSMPMVFAFRIVDCFFCMGPKVLFQVGLAILKINGEALLQIQDDGGFLNLMRDYFASLGESAHPDSSDPRARAITRFQELLLVSFREFSVITDETILTERRRFRSEIIHSIESFSKRSAVRNLKSLGRFTKEQAGLIYDALYKAMCIVPPPPAAAPEKALFTTGEGNEAKPETRIGLRTFQHFLSEIATWARDEKIVMNGFQQRIDREVAEHEFIDRLFFFWDTSCKGALSFQDLVSGLDGVMFNDLMENIEWFFNLHDKNKDGFLTKDEVLTLSESFLFIFRYEIGDAYLGAVSRFMTNAFEYGDALLPQSEEAKEGDAEPESPRPVESNQPYLNLAT
;
A
#
# COMPACT_ATOMS: atom_id res chain seq x y z
N MET A 1 -5.00 7.11 9.54
CA MET A 1 -6.39 6.81 9.10
C MET A 1 -6.99 7.94 8.27
N SER A 2 -6.88 9.21 8.68
CA SER A 2 -7.32 10.37 7.88
C SER A 2 -6.73 10.39 6.48
N THR A 3 -5.41 10.30 6.37
CA THR A 3 -4.68 10.22 5.10
C THR A 3 -5.19 9.08 4.21
N ILE A 4 -5.64 7.97 4.81
CA ILE A 4 -6.09 6.80 4.06
C ILE A 4 -7.51 6.97 3.54
N SER A 5 -8.46 7.47 4.33
CA SER A 5 -9.79 7.72 3.77
C SER A 5 -9.76 8.90 2.79
N THR A 6 -8.90 9.90 2.99
CA THR A 6 -8.62 10.94 1.98
C THR A 6 -8.08 10.33 0.70
N ALA A 7 -7.06 9.47 0.77
CA ALA A 7 -6.53 8.75 -0.39
C ALA A 7 -7.60 7.88 -1.09
N LEU A 8 -8.51 7.27 -0.33
CA LEU A 8 -9.60 6.47 -0.88
C LEU A 8 -10.74 7.31 -1.47
N ARG A 9 -11.04 8.48 -0.90
CA ARG A 9 -12.01 9.46 -1.41
C ARG A 9 -11.51 10.11 -2.69
N HIS A 10 -10.20 10.39 -2.76
CA HIS A 10 -9.52 10.91 -3.95
C HIS A 10 -8.95 9.80 -4.84
N PHE A 11 -9.33 8.54 -4.60
CA PHE A 11 -8.88 7.43 -5.42
C PHE A 11 -9.28 7.70 -6.88
N LYS A 12 -8.28 7.89 -7.73
CA LYS A 12 -8.47 8.00 -9.17
C LYS A 12 -8.44 6.61 -9.76
N GLU A 13 -9.43 6.30 -10.58
CA GLU A 13 -9.38 5.07 -11.36
C GLU A 13 -8.11 5.07 -12.23
N PRO A 14 -7.43 3.92 -12.37
CA PRO A 14 -6.24 3.85 -13.19
C PRO A 14 -6.54 4.31 -14.62
N THR A 15 -5.67 5.15 -15.17
CA THR A 15 -5.80 5.59 -16.56
C THR A 15 -5.69 4.39 -17.51
N LYS A 16 -6.15 4.54 -18.76
CA LYS A 16 -6.00 3.50 -19.79
C LYS A 16 -4.54 3.07 -19.95
N GLU A 17 -3.61 3.99 -19.78
CA GLU A 17 -2.18 3.73 -19.83
C GLU A 17 -1.70 2.90 -18.64
N GLN A 18 -2.07 3.29 -17.41
CA GLN A 18 -1.77 2.52 -16.20
C GLN A 18 -2.37 1.10 -16.28
N LEU A 19 -3.59 0.95 -16.78
CA LEU A 19 -4.20 -0.36 -17.03
C LEU A 19 -3.40 -1.20 -18.04
N THR A 20 -2.81 -0.55 -19.05
CA THR A 20 -1.96 -1.22 -20.04
C THR A 20 -0.64 -1.66 -19.40
N GLN A 21 -0.01 -0.80 -18.59
CA GLN A 21 1.19 -1.15 -17.83
C GLN A 21 0.95 -2.33 -16.88
N ILE A 22 -0.14 -2.29 -16.10
CA ILE A 22 -0.56 -3.36 -15.19
C ILE A 22 -0.78 -4.67 -15.96
N PHE A 23 -1.45 -4.61 -17.12
CA PHE A 23 -1.69 -5.80 -17.95
C PHE A 23 -0.40 -6.49 -18.42
N PHE A 24 0.64 -5.70 -18.72
CA PHE A 24 1.96 -6.18 -19.12
C PHE A 24 2.94 -6.37 -17.94
N SER A 25 2.45 -6.23 -16.70
CA SER A 25 3.24 -6.30 -15.48
C SER A 25 4.42 -5.32 -15.42
N LEU A 26 4.32 -4.18 -16.12
CA LEU A 26 5.36 -3.16 -16.18
C LEU A 26 5.42 -2.31 -14.91
N PRO A 27 6.63 -1.92 -14.45
CA PRO A 27 6.78 -0.92 -13.39
C PRO A 27 5.98 0.35 -13.69
N ALA A 28 5.43 0.98 -12.65
CA ALA A 28 4.87 2.32 -12.80
C ALA A 28 6.00 3.28 -13.22
N GLY A 29 5.73 4.19 -14.16
CA GLY A 29 6.69 5.25 -14.45
C GLY A 29 6.74 6.20 -13.25
N ASP A 30 7.93 6.62 -12.82
CA ASP A 30 8.09 7.59 -11.75
C ASP A 30 7.34 8.89 -12.10
N GLU A 31 6.21 9.16 -11.45
CA GLU A 31 5.62 10.52 -11.43
C GLU A 31 6.48 11.48 -10.57
N ALA A 32 7.40 10.94 -9.75
CA ALA A 32 8.29 11.67 -8.85
C ALA A 32 9.75 11.61 -9.31
N GLY A 33 10.03 12.16 -10.49
CA GLY A 33 11.40 12.20 -10.99
C GLY A 33 11.49 12.65 -12.44
N GLN A 34 11.17 13.92 -12.70
CA GLN A 34 11.59 14.62 -13.92
C GLN A 34 13.12 14.69 -13.97
N SER A 35 13.79 13.56 -14.20
CA SER A 35 15.20 13.50 -14.53
C SER A 35 15.37 13.56 -16.05
N GLY A 36 15.01 14.70 -16.65
CA GLY A 36 15.52 15.20 -17.94
C GLY A 36 15.57 14.24 -19.15
N GLY A 37 14.86 13.11 -19.14
CA GLY A 37 14.86 12.14 -20.24
C GLY A 37 13.91 12.58 -21.32
N MET A 38 14.39 12.67 -22.58
CA MET A 38 13.55 12.87 -23.76
C MET A 38 12.28 12.02 -23.65
N ASP A 39 11.10 12.63 -23.76
CA ASP A 39 9.82 11.93 -23.84
C ASP A 39 9.91 10.89 -24.97
N GLN A 40 10.08 9.62 -24.61
CA GLN A 40 10.18 8.55 -25.60
C GLN A 40 8.78 8.23 -26.09
N GLU A 41 8.55 8.46 -27.39
CA GLU A 41 7.24 8.25 -28.00
C GLU A 41 6.78 6.79 -27.89
N LYS A 42 5.55 6.61 -27.42
CA LYS A 42 4.88 5.32 -27.30
C LYS A 42 4.01 5.12 -28.54
N MET A 43 4.00 3.90 -29.07
CA MET A 43 3.17 3.56 -30.24
C MET A 43 2.70 2.11 -30.16
N ASP A 44 1.45 1.86 -30.56
CA ASP A 44 0.95 0.51 -30.80
C ASP A 44 0.66 0.28 -32.29
N ILE A 45 0.80 -0.97 -32.73
CA ILE A 45 0.58 -1.38 -34.11
C ILE A 45 -0.02 -2.78 -34.14
N ASN A 46 -0.93 -3.03 -35.08
CA ASN A 46 -1.43 -4.38 -35.29
C ASN A 46 -0.30 -5.25 -35.85
N ALA A 47 -0.21 -6.46 -35.34
CA ALA A 47 0.84 -7.39 -35.73
C ALA A 47 0.41 -8.85 -35.61
N VAL A 48 1.06 -9.72 -36.37
CA VAL A 48 0.97 -11.17 -36.25
C VAL A 48 2.30 -11.69 -35.74
N LEU A 49 2.27 -12.37 -34.59
CA LEU A 49 3.42 -13.00 -33.96
C LEU A 49 3.58 -14.43 -34.46
N SER A 50 4.81 -14.83 -34.82
CA SER A 50 5.18 -16.22 -35.11
C SER A 50 6.55 -16.57 -34.53
N LEU A 51 6.73 -17.84 -34.15
CA LEU A 51 7.99 -18.38 -33.62
C LEU A 51 8.79 -19.10 -34.71
N GLY A 52 9.81 -18.43 -35.23
CA GLY A 52 10.69 -19.00 -36.27
C GLY A 52 9.97 -19.27 -37.60
N GLU A 53 10.70 -19.85 -38.56
CA GLU A 53 10.20 -20.12 -39.91
C GLU A 53 9.42 -21.45 -40.01
N ALA A 54 9.40 -22.27 -38.96
CA ALA A 54 8.96 -23.67 -39.00
C ALA A 54 7.75 -24.03 -38.09
N ILE A 55 7.20 -23.07 -37.32
CA ILE A 55 6.05 -23.32 -36.43
C ILE A 55 4.81 -22.59 -37.02
N GLU A 56 3.76 -23.36 -37.34
CA GLU A 56 2.53 -22.89 -38.00
C GLU A 56 1.61 -22.02 -37.11
N ASP A 57 1.85 -21.97 -35.80
CA ASP A 57 1.01 -21.18 -34.89
C ASP A 57 1.34 -19.69 -35.00
N SER A 58 0.45 -18.94 -35.66
CA SER A 58 0.51 -17.48 -35.78
C SER A 58 -0.60 -16.81 -34.97
N TYR A 59 -0.28 -15.73 -34.26
CA TYR A 59 -1.22 -15.04 -33.39
C TYR A 59 -1.36 -13.57 -33.79
N ALA A 60 -2.56 -13.18 -34.21
CA ALA A 60 -2.88 -11.78 -34.44
C ALA A 60 -3.04 -11.04 -33.10
N GLY A 61 -2.54 -9.81 -33.04
CA GLY A 61 -2.52 -9.01 -31.83
C GLY A 61 -2.03 -7.59 -32.07
N LYS A 62 -1.66 -6.94 -30.96
CA LYS A 62 -1.05 -5.62 -30.95
C LYS A 62 0.36 -5.70 -30.38
N LEU A 63 1.30 -5.07 -31.08
CA LEU A 63 2.66 -4.84 -30.64
C LEU A 63 2.76 -3.41 -30.12
N HIS A 64 3.35 -3.23 -28.95
CA HIS A 64 3.44 -1.98 -28.22
C HIS A 64 4.91 -1.64 -27.97
N ILE A 65 5.33 -0.44 -28.40
CA ILE A 65 6.58 0.18 -27.96
C ILE A 65 6.24 1.03 -26.73
N MET A 66 6.73 0.58 -25.57
CA MET A 66 6.59 1.28 -24.29
C MET A 66 7.96 1.32 -23.64
N PRO A 67 8.86 2.21 -24.09
CA PRO A 67 10.25 2.15 -23.71
C PRO A 67 10.43 2.20 -22.17
N PRO A 68 11.37 1.42 -21.61
CA PRO A 68 12.38 0.60 -22.29
C PRO A 68 11.91 -0.80 -22.73
N TYR A 69 10.61 -1.03 -22.91
CA TYR A 69 10.03 -2.34 -23.22
C TYR A 69 9.38 -2.42 -24.61
N LEU A 70 9.40 -3.64 -25.16
CA LEU A 70 8.56 -4.06 -26.27
C LEU A 70 7.58 -5.11 -25.74
N ALA A 71 6.29 -4.91 -25.97
CA ALA A 71 5.26 -5.82 -25.47
C ALA A 71 4.28 -6.22 -26.58
N PHE A 72 3.72 -7.42 -26.48
CA PHE A 72 2.73 -7.92 -27.42
C PHE A 72 1.58 -8.59 -26.68
N ALA A 73 0.36 -8.37 -27.16
CA ALA A 73 -0.82 -9.08 -26.70
C ALA A 73 -1.66 -9.54 -27.89
N SER A 74 -2.06 -10.81 -27.87
CA SER A 74 -3.05 -11.34 -28.82
C SER A 74 -4.39 -10.59 -28.71
N LEU A 75 -5.18 -10.58 -29.78
CA LEU A 75 -6.46 -9.86 -29.84
C LEU A 75 -7.45 -10.29 -28.75
N ASP A 76 -7.47 -11.58 -28.41
CA ASP A 76 -8.28 -12.14 -27.33
C ASP A 76 -7.75 -11.85 -25.92
N ARG A 77 -6.57 -11.22 -25.81
CA ARG A 77 -5.81 -10.91 -24.60
C ARG A 77 -5.53 -12.13 -23.69
N LYS A 78 -5.71 -13.35 -24.19
CA LYS A 78 -5.60 -14.60 -23.44
C LYS A 78 -4.58 -15.56 -24.05
N SER A 79 -4.47 -15.58 -25.37
CA SER A 79 -3.64 -16.56 -26.08
C SER A 79 -2.16 -16.33 -25.85
N VAL A 80 -1.59 -15.24 -26.38
CA VAL A 80 -0.14 -14.98 -26.30
C VAL A 80 0.12 -13.58 -25.79
N ARG A 81 1.00 -13.49 -24.80
CA ARG A 81 1.51 -12.23 -24.28
C ARG A 81 3.02 -12.29 -24.07
N PHE A 82 3.72 -11.20 -24.33
CA PHE A 82 5.08 -11.03 -23.85
C PHE A 82 5.37 -9.58 -23.51
N THR A 83 6.35 -9.40 -22.64
CA THR A 83 6.96 -8.12 -22.30
C THR A 83 8.46 -8.37 -22.25
N ILE A 84 9.23 -7.74 -23.14
CA ILE A 84 10.68 -7.90 -23.18
C ILE A 84 11.37 -6.54 -23.08
N PRO A 85 12.40 -6.38 -22.23
CA PRO A 85 13.24 -5.20 -22.25
C PRO A 85 13.95 -5.09 -23.59
N LEU A 86 13.97 -3.90 -24.19
CA LEU A 86 14.63 -3.64 -25.47
C LEU A 86 16.13 -3.99 -25.43
N SER A 87 16.76 -3.85 -24.26
CA SER A 87 18.16 -4.25 -24.03
C SER A 87 18.46 -5.74 -24.27
N THR A 88 17.42 -6.60 -24.29
CA THR A 88 17.55 -8.03 -24.59
C THR A 88 17.60 -8.34 -26.09
N ILE A 89 17.25 -7.38 -26.96
CA ILE A 89 17.23 -7.53 -28.41
C ILE A 89 18.62 -7.18 -28.96
N ARG A 90 19.31 -8.17 -29.53
CA ARG A 90 20.65 -7.98 -30.13
C ARG A 90 20.61 -7.44 -31.53
N ARG A 91 19.63 -7.86 -32.32
CA ARG A 91 19.52 -7.48 -33.72
C ARG A 91 18.06 -7.43 -34.14
N VAL A 92 17.72 -6.44 -34.94
CA VAL A 92 16.45 -6.34 -35.65
C VAL A 92 16.74 -6.38 -37.13
N GLU A 93 16.10 -7.30 -37.85
CA GLU A 93 16.23 -7.42 -39.30
C GLU A 93 14.84 -7.29 -39.93
N ARG A 94 14.76 -6.52 -41.02
CA ARG A 94 13.58 -6.54 -41.87
C ARG A 94 13.67 -7.77 -42.79
N LEU A 95 12.68 -8.65 -42.71
CA LEU A 95 12.59 -9.81 -43.60
C LEU A 95 12.03 -9.37 -44.97
N ASN A 96 12.59 -9.94 -46.04
CA ASN A 96 12.12 -9.73 -47.42
C ASN A 96 10.80 -10.50 -47.62
N ALA A 97 9.70 -9.96 -47.09
CA ALA A 97 8.37 -10.47 -47.36
C ALA A 97 7.82 -9.95 -48.70
N ARG A 98 6.73 -10.54 -49.20
CA ARG A 98 6.05 -10.09 -50.43
C ARG A 98 5.78 -8.57 -50.37
N ALA A 99 5.73 -7.92 -51.54
CA ALA A 99 5.47 -6.48 -51.63
C ALA A 99 4.25 -6.07 -50.79
N GLY A 100 4.47 -5.20 -49.80
CA GLY A 100 3.42 -4.71 -48.90
C GLY A 100 3.39 -5.33 -47.50
N ILE A 101 4.11 -6.43 -47.25
CA ILE A 101 4.20 -7.06 -45.91
C ILE A 101 5.47 -6.59 -45.20
N TYR A 102 5.31 -6.04 -44.00
CA TYR A 102 6.42 -5.66 -43.12
C TYR A 102 6.63 -6.77 -42.10
N ALA A 103 7.74 -7.50 -42.19
CA ALA A 103 8.09 -8.52 -41.21
C ALA A 103 9.42 -8.16 -40.55
N LEU A 104 9.44 -8.18 -39.21
CA LEU A 104 10.61 -7.93 -38.38
C LEU A 104 11.05 -9.24 -37.73
N SER A 105 12.32 -9.56 -37.85
CA SER A 105 13.00 -10.63 -37.12
C SER A 105 13.78 -9.99 -35.98
N LEU A 106 13.39 -10.31 -34.74
CA LEU A 106 14.04 -9.86 -33.52
C LEU A 106 14.92 -11.01 -32.98
N LEU A 107 16.24 -10.85 -33.06
CA LEU A 107 17.20 -11.79 -32.49
C LEU A 107 17.49 -11.40 -31.04
N LEU A 108 17.15 -12.30 -30.11
CA LEU A 108 17.37 -12.12 -28.68
C LEU A 108 18.79 -12.48 -28.27
N TRP A 109 19.15 -12.12 -27.03
CA TRP A 109 20.49 -12.31 -26.49
C TRP A 109 20.98 -13.77 -26.44
N HIS A 110 20.07 -14.74 -26.30
CA HIS A 110 20.40 -16.18 -26.29
C HIS A 110 20.24 -16.86 -27.67
N GLY A 111 19.98 -16.09 -28.73
CA GLY A 111 19.90 -16.59 -30.10
C GLY A 111 18.49 -16.98 -30.59
N MET A 112 17.48 -16.95 -29.72
CA MET A 112 16.08 -17.12 -30.14
C MET A 112 15.65 -15.98 -31.06
N LYS A 113 14.87 -16.32 -32.09
CA LYS A 113 14.29 -15.37 -33.03
C LYS A 113 12.79 -15.24 -32.80
N ILE A 114 12.31 -14.01 -32.67
CA ILE A 114 10.88 -13.69 -32.68
C ILE A 114 10.57 -13.03 -34.02
N ILE A 115 9.57 -13.54 -34.74
CA ILE A 115 9.13 -12.94 -36.00
C ILE A 115 7.81 -12.22 -35.76
N VAL A 116 7.74 -10.96 -36.16
CA VAL A 116 6.54 -10.15 -36.03
C VAL A 116 6.21 -9.52 -37.38
N GLN A 117 5.03 -9.82 -37.91
CA GLN A 117 4.52 -9.26 -39.15
C GLN A 117 3.60 -8.08 -38.82
N LEU A 118 3.96 -6.87 -39.22
CA LEU A 118 3.18 -5.66 -39.00
C LEU A 118 2.03 -5.60 -40.01
N THR A 119 0.81 -5.48 -39.50
CA THR A 119 -0.44 -5.41 -40.29
C THR A 119 -0.96 -3.98 -40.31
N SER A 120 -0.22 -3.08 -40.95
CA SER A 120 -0.58 -1.66 -41.09
C SER A 120 -0.21 -1.09 -42.46
N LEU A 121 -0.65 0.13 -42.74
CA LEU A 121 -0.18 0.91 -43.88
C LEU A 121 1.33 1.17 -43.80
N ARG A 122 1.98 1.30 -44.97
CA ARG A 122 3.42 1.52 -45.10
C ARG A 122 3.94 2.70 -44.23
N PRO A 123 3.35 3.91 -44.27
CA PRO A 123 3.85 5.03 -43.46
C PRO A 123 3.83 4.75 -41.96
N THR A 124 2.78 4.07 -41.47
CA THR A 124 2.64 3.69 -40.06
C THR A 124 3.67 2.65 -39.65
N ALA A 125 3.92 1.65 -40.52
CA ALA A 125 4.94 0.63 -40.26
C ALA A 125 6.36 1.22 -40.26
N ASP A 126 6.65 2.15 -41.19
CA ASP A 126 7.93 2.85 -41.26
C ASP A 126 8.16 3.73 -40.02
N LEU A 127 7.13 4.46 -39.56
CA LEU A 127 7.17 5.23 -38.31
C LEU A 127 7.45 4.32 -37.11
N PHE A 128 6.70 3.22 -36.97
CA PHE A 128 6.91 2.27 -35.88
C PHE A 128 8.33 1.70 -35.86
N CYS A 129 8.86 1.31 -37.03
CA CYS A 129 10.24 0.84 -37.15
C CYS A 129 11.26 1.94 -36.81
N SER A 130 10.93 3.20 -37.11
CA SER A 130 11.75 4.35 -36.74
C SER A 130 11.83 4.50 -35.22
N LEU A 131 10.68 4.53 -34.54
CA LEU A 131 10.60 4.65 -33.09
C LEU A 131 11.28 3.47 -32.39
N LEU A 132 11.07 2.24 -32.87
CA LEU A 132 11.73 1.06 -32.30
C LEU A 132 13.26 1.17 -32.38
N ARG A 133 13.77 1.60 -33.54
CA ARG A 133 15.22 1.78 -33.74
C ARG A 133 15.78 2.86 -32.81
N ASP A 134 15.06 3.96 -32.64
CA ASP A 134 15.53 5.07 -31.82
C ASP A 134 15.49 4.70 -30.33
N ALA A 135 14.46 3.99 -29.87
CA ALA A 135 14.40 3.42 -28.52
C ALA A 135 15.53 2.39 -28.26
N LEU A 136 15.83 1.51 -29.24
CA LEU A 136 16.97 0.58 -29.15
C LEU A 136 18.33 1.30 -29.06
N LYS A 137 18.51 2.42 -29.78
CA LYS A 137 19.72 3.23 -29.69
C LYS A 137 19.90 3.85 -28.30
N VAL A 138 18.82 4.30 -27.67
CA VAL A 138 18.89 4.85 -26.30
C VAL A 138 19.34 3.77 -25.30
N GLU A 139 18.78 2.56 -25.39
CA GLU A 139 19.18 1.46 -24.50
C GLU A 139 20.64 1.02 -24.72
N LEU A 140 21.14 1.11 -25.97
CA LEU A 140 22.55 0.91 -26.27
C LEU A 140 23.44 2.00 -25.63
N GLN A 141 23.04 3.28 -25.74
CA GLN A 141 23.76 4.41 -25.13
C GLN A 141 23.82 4.33 -23.61
N ARG A 142 22.75 3.85 -22.98
CA ARG A 142 22.68 3.61 -21.52
C ARG A 142 23.53 2.41 -21.06
N GLY A 143 24.08 1.62 -21.98
CA GLY A 143 24.91 0.45 -21.64
C GLY A 143 24.12 -0.73 -21.04
N GLN A 144 22.80 -0.68 -21.05
CA GLN A 144 21.91 -1.68 -20.42
C GLN A 144 22.09 -3.09 -21.01
N MET A 145 22.46 -3.19 -22.29
CA MET A 145 22.73 -4.47 -22.94
C MET A 145 23.89 -5.25 -22.29
N LYS A 146 24.85 -4.55 -21.65
CA LYS A 146 25.97 -5.19 -20.95
C LYS A 146 25.52 -5.87 -19.65
N LEU A 147 24.50 -5.31 -19.00
CA LEU A 147 23.94 -5.82 -17.74
C LEU A 147 23.09 -7.08 -17.94
N VAL A 148 22.50 -7.28 -19.12
CA VAL A 148 21.67 -8.45 -19.42
C VAL A 148 22.42 -9.76 -19.12
N LYS A 149 23.68 -9.88 -19.57
CA LYS A 149 24.43 -11.14 -19.43
C LYS A 149 24.79 -11.46 -17.98
N SER A 150 25.11 -10.47 -17.14
CA SER A 150 25.37 -10.70 -15.72
C SER A 150 24.08 -10.99 -14.97
N PHE A 151 23.01 -10.24 -15.27
CA PHE A 151 21.71 -10.42 -14.63
C PHE A 151 21.10 -11.80 -14.90
N VAL A 152 21.06 -12.25 -16.16
CA VAL A 152 20.42 -13.55 -16.48
C VAL A 152 21.13 -14.75 -15.86
N LYS A 153 22.43 -14.64 -15.50
CA LYS A 153 23.12 -15.68 -14.73
C LYS A 153 22.48 -15.91 -13.36
N THR A 154 21.89 -14.87 -12.76
CA THR A 154 21.17 -14.98 -11.50
C THR A 154 19.87 -15.78 -11.61
N CYS A 155 19.42 -16.11 -12.83
CA CYS A 155 18.17 -16.82 -13.11
C CYS A 155 18.40 -18.33 -13.27
N TYR A 156 17.66 -19.15 -12.53
CA TYR A 156 17.78 -20.61 -12.56
C TYR A 156 17.52 -21.21 -13.95
N SER A 157 16.66 -20.59 -14.76
CA SER A 157 16.34 -21.05 -16.12
C SER A 157 17.56 -21.12 -17.03
N GLU A 158 18.61 -20.33 -16.80
CA GLU A 158 19.86 -20.42 -17.56
C GLU A 158 20.63 -21.70 -17.26
N VAL A 159 20.71 -22.08 -15.98
CA VAL A 159 21.28 -23.36 -15.58
C VAL A 159 20.42 -24.48 -16.16
N LEU A 160 19.11 -24.43 -15.93
CA LEU A 160 18.17 -25.47 -16.37
C LEU A 160 18.25 -25.77 -17.88
N VAL A 161 18.29 -24.73 -18.73
CA VAL A 161 18.36 -24.90 -20.19
C VAL A 161 19.77 -25.27 -20.65
N SER A 162 20.84 -24.74 -20.03
CA SER A 162 22.22 -25.05 -20.43
C SER A 162 22.66 -26.47 -20.06
N THR A 163 22.35 -26.93 -18.84
CA THR A 163 22.71 -28.27 -18.35
C THR A 163 21.93 -29.38 -19.06
N SER A 164 20.74 -29.08 -19.61
CA SER A 164 19.94 -30.06 -20.38
C SER A 164 20.56 -30.56 -21.70
N SER A 165 21.79 -30.15 -22.01
CA SER A 165 22.67 -30.80 -23.00
C SER A 165 23.22 -32.14 -22.49
N THR A 166 23.25 -32.38 -21.18
CA THR A 166 23.87 -33.54 -20.49
C THR A 166 23.01 -34.16 -19.37
N VAL A 167 21.86 -33.59 -19.00
CA VAL A 167 21.02 -34.02 -17.84
C VAL A 167 20.20 -35.31 -18.07
N GLY A 168 20.32 -35.98 -19.23
CA GLY A 168 19.65 -37.26 -19.45
C GLY A 168 20.02 -38.35 -18.45
N GLU A 169 21.20 -38.27 -17.81
CA GLU A 169 21.79 -39.43 -17.10
C GLU A 169 22.33 -39.14 -15.67
N ASN A 170 22.40 -37.88 -15.19
CA ASN A 170 23.19 -37.55 -13.98
C ASN A 170 22.44 -36.86 -12.80
N GLU A 171 21.20 -37.25 -12.47
CA GLU A 171 20.53 -36.80 -11.23
C GLU A 171 20.24 -37.98 -10.28
N ARG A 172 20.58 -37.83 -8.98
CA ARG A 172 20.23 -38.80 -7.92
C ARG A 172 18.78 -38.62 -7.46
N GLU A 173 18.21 -39.68 -6.88
CA GLU A 173 16.81 -39.76 -6.42
C GLU A 173 16.37 -38.72 -5.35
N ASP A 174 17.31 -37.96 -4.79
CA ASP A 174 17.09 -36.90 -3.79
C ASP A 174 17.15 -35.47 -4.37
N GLY A 175 17.41 -35.33 -5.67
CA GLY A 175 17.54 -34.03 -6.35
C GLY A 175 18.93 -33.38 -6.25
N SER A 176 19.95 -34.13 -5.83
CA SER A 176 21.37 -33.75 -5.96
C SER A 176 21.96 -34.21 -7.31
N LEU A 177 22.94 -33.46 -7.83
CA LEU A 177 23.70 -33.84 -9.03
C LEU A 177 24.72 -34.93 -8.67
N ILE A 178 24.99 -35.88 -9.58
CA ILE A 178 26.09 -36.84 -9.43
C ILE A 178 27.42 -36.07 -9.59
N ASN A 179 28.14 -35.85 -8.49
CA ASN A 179 29.57 -35.54 -8.51
C ASN A 179 30.33 -36.85 -8.28
N ASP A 180 30.97 -37.37 -9.32
CA ASP A 180 31.89 -38.52 -9.22
C ASP A 180 33.34 -38.11 -8.88
N ASP A 181 33.57 -36.84 -8.53
CA ASP A 181 34.85 -36.38 -7.99
C ASP A 181 34.73 -36.10 -6.48
N LYS A 182 35.53 -36.82 -5.69
CA LYS A 182 35.60 -36.74 -4.22
C LYS A 182 36.21 -35.43 -3.68
N ASP A 183 36.44 -34.42 -4.52
CA ASP A 183 37.08 -33.15 -4.16
C ASP A 183 36.20 -31.90 -4.46
N ALA A 184 34.87 -32.02 -4.41
CA ALA A 184 33.95 -30.91 -4.69
C ALA A 184 33.23 -30.37 -3.43
N GLU A 185 33.99 -29.98 -2.41
CA GLU A 185 33.52 -28.94 -1.49
C GLU A 185 33.63 -27.59 -2.22
N SER A 186 32.51 -26.89 -2.42
CA SER A 186 32.35 -25.58 -3.11
C SER A 186 32.23 -25.56 -4.65
N GLN A 187 31.17 -26.16 -5.23
CA GLN A 187 30.64 -25.62 -6.49
C GLN A 187 29.66 -24.47 -6.16
N ASP A 188 30.11 -23.23 -6.39
CA ASP A 188 29.28 -22.02 -6.24
C ASP A 188 27.94 -22.18 -6.97
N ILE A 189 26.84 -22.02 -6.24
CA ILE A 189 25.50 -22.00 -6.82
C ILE A 189 25.43 -20.79 -7.76
N ALA A 190 25.42 -21.05 -9.08
CA ALA A 190 25.58 -20.01 -10.08
C ALA A 190 24.39 -19.04 -10.24
N TYR A 191 23.29 -19.24 -9.52
CA TYR A 191 22.05 -18.47 -9.61
C TYR A 191 21.54 -18.04 -8.22
N HIS A 192 20.67 -17.02 -8.18
CA HIS A 192 20.06 -16.58 -6.92
C HIS A 192 19.00 -17.58 -6.47
N GLY A 193 19.14 -18.09 -5.25
CA GLY A 193 18.20 -19.03 -4.67
C GLY A 193 17.84 -18.69 -3.23
N GLY A 194 16.72 -19.25 -2.77
CA GLY A 194 16.21 -19.02 -1.42
C GLY A 194 16.69 -20.03 -0.39
N LEU A 195 16.13 -19.90 0.82
CA LEU A 195 16.43 -20.73 1.98
C LEU A 195 16.22 -22.23 1.69
N GLY A 196 15.32 -22.60 0.78
CA GLY A 196 15.06 -23.98 0.39
C GLY A 196 16.24 -24.71 -0.24
N LEU A 197 17.25 -24.00 -0.75
CA LEU A 197 18.49 -24.63 -1.20
C LEU A 197 19.34 -25.13 -0.03
N LYS A 198 19.32 -24.43 1.11
CA LYS A 198 20.07 -24.79 2.31
C LYS A 198 19.27 -25.69 3.27
N PHE A 199 17.99 -25.39 3.44
CA PHE A 199 17.10 -26.02 4.41
C PHE A 199 16.11 -27.01 3.80
N LYS A 200 16.25 -27.31 2.51
CA LYS A 200 15.36 -28.13 1.68
C LYS A 200 13.99 -27.47 1.44
N PHE A 201 13.42 -27.73 0.26
CA PHE A 201 12.09 -27.24 -0.07
C PHE A 201 11.00 -28.06 0.65
N PRO A 202 9.86 -27.43 1.00
CA PRO A 202 8.72 -28.14 1.58
C PRO A 202 8.18 -29.28 0.68
N GLY A 203 7.89 -30.42 1.30
CA GLY A 203 7.30 -31.60 0.65
C GLY A 203 8.30 -32.58 0.05
N ASP A 204 7.83 -33.80 -0.22
CA ASP A 204 8.63 -34.88 -0.82
C ASP A 204 8.75 -34.70 -2.35
N PRO A 205 9.97 -34.55 -2.90
CA PRO A 205 10.18 -34.35 -4.34
C PRO A 205 9.59 -35.45 -5.23
N LYS A 206 9.59 -36.71 -4.77
CA LYS A 206 9.04 -37.85 -5.52
C LYS A 206 7.52 -37.75 -5.59
N LYS A 207 6.85 -37.51 -4.46
CA LYS A 207 5.39 -37.31 -4.40
C LYS A 207 4.95 -36.09 -5.19
N LEU A 208 5.77 -35.04 -5.20
CA LEU A 208 5.52 -33.81 -5.95
C LEU A 208 5.85 -33.93 -7.44
N ARG A 209 6.42 -35.06 -7.91
CA ARG A 209 6.76 -35.31 -9.32
C ARG A 209 7.69 -34.24 -9.91
N GLU A 210 8.67 -33.78 -9.12
CA GLU A 210 9.55 -32.66 -9.51
C GLU A 210 10.29 -32.88 -10.83
N ALA A 211 10.86 -34.08 -11.05
CA ALA A 211 11.57 -34.42 -12.29
C ALA A 211 10.69 -34.29 -13.55
N SER A 212 9.41 -34.69 -13.45
CA SER A 212 8.46 -34.55 -14.56
C SER A 212 8.17 -33.08 -14.88
N LYS A 213 8.01 -32.25 -13.84
CA LYS A 213 7.79 -30.81 -14.02
C LYS A 213 9.02 -30.13 -14.62
N ILE A 214 10.21 -30.47 -14.14
CA ILE A 214 11.48 -29.97 -14.67
C ILE A 214 11.55 -30.21 -16.17
N LYS A 215 11.31 -31.44 -16.63
CA LYS A 215 11.31 -31.78 -18.05
C LYS A 215 10.34 -30.92 -18.87
N LEU A 216 9.10 -30.79 -18.41
CA LEU A 216 8.08 -29.99 -19.10
C LEU A 216 8.46 -28.51 -19.21
N TRP A 217 8.96 -27.92 -18.12
CA TRP A 217 9.38 -26.53 -18.09
C TRP A 217 10.65 -26.28 -18.90
N THR A 218 11.62 -27.19 -18.89
CA THR A 218 12.82 -27.09 -19.74
C THR A 218 12.45 -27.06 -21.22
N THR A 219 11.53 -27.94 -21.65
CA THR A 219 11.02 -27.91 -23.03
C THR A 219 10.35 -26.59 -23.36
N TYR A 220 9.48 -26.10 -22.47
CA TYR A 220 8.78 -24.83 -22.67
C TYR A 220 9.75 -23.65 -22.80
N LEU A 221 10.70 -23.52 -21.88
CA LEU A 221 11.66 -22.41 -21.81
C LEU A 221 12.65 -22.40 -22.98
N ARG A 222 12.94 -23.56 -23.57
CA ARG A 222 13.78 -23.66 -24.77
C ARG A 222 13.05 -23.11 -26.01
N SER A 223 11.75 -23.38 -26.13
CA SER A 223 10.96 -23.00 -27.31
C SER A 223 10.33 -21.61 -27.21
N HIS A 224 10.00 -21.14 -26.01
CA HIS A 224 9.20 -19.91 -25.78
C HIS A 224 9.96 -18.85 -24.98
N GLY A 225 11.29 -18.96 -24.89
CA GLY A 225 12.12 -18.02 -24.16
C GLY A 225 12.06 -18.22 -22.64
N ARG A 226 12.82 -17.39 -21.92
CA ARG A 226 13.10 -17.54 -20.48
C ARG A 226 13.48 -16.20 -19.86
N ASN A 227 13.49 -16.09 -18.52
CA ASN A 227 13.80 -14.88 -17.76
C ASN A 227 13.12 -13.61 -18.32
N LEU A 228 13.90 -12.59 -18.68
CA LEU A 228 13.45 -11.30 -19.24
C LEU A 228 12.78 -11.43 -20.62
N THR A 229 12.87 -12.61 -21.24
CA THR A 229 12.41 -12.89 -22.60
C THR A 229 11.37 -14.02 -22.68
N LEU A 230 10.65 -14.28 -21.58
CA LEU A 230 9.61 -15.30 -21.55
C LEU A 230 8.38 -14.87 -22.37
N LEU A 231 8.02 -15.66 -23.38
CA LEU A 231 6.76 -15.54 -24.10
C LEU A 231 5.71 -16.41 -23.42
N ARG A 232 4.57 -15.83 -23.06
CA ARG A 232 3.50 -16.50 -22.31
C ARG A 232 2.41 -16.97 -23.29
N TYR A 233 2.57 -18.19 -23.78
CA TYR A 233 1.57 -18.93 -24.55
C TYR A 233 0.57 -19.62 -23.60
N PRO A 234 -0.59 -20.13 -24.09
CA PRO A 234 -1.57 -20.78 -23.23
C PRO A 234 -1.01 -21.98 -22.44
N GLN A 235 -0.02 -22.66 -23.03
CA GLN A 235 0.76 -23.73 -22.41
C GLN A 235 1.43 -23.27 -21.11
N CYS A 236 1.91 -22.02 -21.02
CA CYS A 236 2.52 -21.47 -19.79
C CYS A 236 1.55 -21.55 -18.62
N THR A 237 0.32 -21.05 -18.80
CA THR A 237 -0.70 -21.08 -17.74
C THR A 237 -1.07 -22.52 -17.36
N ARG A 238 -1.21 -23.41 -18.34
CA ARG A 238 -1.45 -24.84 -18.07
C ARG A 238 -0.30 -25.48 -17.28
N LEU A 239 0.95 -25.17 -17.62
CA LEU A 239 2.13 -25.64 -16.89
C LEU A 239 2.21 -25.07 -15.48
N VAL A 240 1.71 -23.84 -15.23
CA VAL A 240 1.57 -23.29 -13.87
C VAL A 240 0.46 -23.98 -13.09
N GLN A 241 -0.62 -24.39 -13.73
CA GLN A 241 -1.70 -25.16 -13.08
C GLN A 241 -1.27 -26.60 -12.76
N VAL A 242 -0.43 -27.23 -13.60
CA VAL A 242 0.31 -28.47 -13.26
C VAL A 242 1.40 -28.19 -12.22
N GLY A 243 1.96 -26.98 -12.30
CA GLY A 243 2.78 -26.14 -11.44
C GLY A 243 4.27 -26.35 -11.39
N LEU A 244 4.89 -25.46 -10.62
CA LEU A 244 6.28 -25.09 -10.80
C LEU A 244 7.21 -26.06 -10.06
N PRO A 245 8.37 -26.42 -10.67
CA PRO A 245 9.49 -27.00 -9.94
C PRO A 245 9.95 -26.05 -8.83
N ASN A 246 10.33 -26.61 -7.68
CA ASN A 246 10.75 -25.86 -6.50
C ASN A 246 11.86 -24.83 -6.84
N ARG A 247 12.92 -25.26 -7.54
CA ARG A 247 14.05 -24.38 -7.92
C ARG A 247 13.69 -23.29 -8.93
N LEU A 248 12.59 -23.46 -9.68
CA LEU A 248 12.15 -22.52 -10.72
C LEU A 248 11.16 -21.47 -10.18
N ARG A 249 10.57 -21.69 -8.99
CA ARG A 249 9.55 -20.80 -8.43
C ARG A 249 10.02 -19.36 -8.29
N GLY A 250 11.20 -19.14 -7.71
CA GLY A 250 11.71 -17.79 -7.45
C GLY A 250 11.71 -16.91 -8.70
N GLU A 251 12.38 -17.38 -9.75
CA GLU A 251 12.44 -16.69 -11.03
C GLU A 251 11.08 -16.54 -11.70
N MET A 252 10.26 -17.60 -11.70
CA MET A 252 8.96 -17.55 -12.38
C MET A 252 7.97 -16.64 -11.68
N TRP A 253 7.98 -16.58 -10.34
CA TRP A 253 7.17 -15.61 -9.60
C TRP A 253 7.59 -14.18 -9.94
N GLU A 254 8.89 -13.88 -9.99
CA GLU A 254 9.36 -12.55 -10.43
C GLU A 254 8.97 -12.22 -11.87
N THR A 255 9.10 -13.20 -12.77
CA THR A 255 8.81 -13.01 -14.20
C THR A 255 7.32 -12.83 -14.45
N LEU A 256 6.47 -13.61 -13.80
CA LEU A 256 5.02 -13.58 -13.98
C LEU A 256 4.38 -12.37 -13.29
N SER A 257 4.92 -11.98 -12.12
CA SER A 257 4.48 -10.78 -11.39
C SER A 257 4.99 -9.50 -12.03
N GLY A 258 6.15 -9.53 -12.70
CA GLY A 258 6.87 -8.39 -13.25
C GLY A 258 7.90 -7.75 -12.31
N SER A 259 8.12 -8.28 -11.10
CA SER A 259 9.16 -7.77 -10.20
C SER A 259 10.58 -7.97 -10.74
N ILE A 260 10.77 -8.93 -11.66
CA ILE A 260 12.06 -9.13 -12.34
C ILE A 260 12.55 -7.85 -13.04
N TYR A 261 11.63 -7.01 -13.52
CA TYR A 261 11.96 -5.76 -14.20
C TYR A 261 12.46 -4.70 -13.23
N LEU A 262 11.88 -4.63 -12.03
CA LEU A 262 12.36 -3.73 -10.97
C LEU A 262 13.78 -4.11 -10.54
N ARG A 263 14.04 -5.40 -10.32
CA ARG A 263 15.38 -5.89 -9.98
C ARG A 263 16.39 -5.64 -11.10
N PHE A 264 16.00 -5.87 -12.35
CA PHE A 264 16.87 -5.61 -13.51
C PHE A 264 17.21 -4.12 -13.65
N SER A 265 16.25 -3.22 -13.42
CA SER A 265 16.46 -1.77 -13.53
C SER A 265 17.21 -1.15 -12.36
N ASN A 266 17.31 -1.83 -11.22
CA ASN A 266 17.86 -1.28 -9.98
C ASN A 266 18.98 -2.15 -9.37
N PRO A 267 20.08 -2.40 -10.11
CA PRO A 267 21.17 -3.24 -9.61
C PRO A 267 21.80 -2.63 -8.34
N GLY A 268 21.97 -3.46 -7.30
CA GLY A 268 22.59 -3.08 -6.03
C GLY A 268 21.79 -2.06 -5.21
N TYR A 269 20.50 -1.86 -5.50
CA TYR A 269 19.65 -0.98 -4.71
C TYR A 269 19.36 -1.56 -3.32
N TYR A 270 19.03 -2.85 -3.25
CA TYR A 270 18.73 -3.53 -1.97
C TYR A 270 19.90 -3.45 -0.99
N ASP A 271 21.11 -3.77 -1.44
CA ASP A 271 22.30 -3.74 -0.58
C ASP A 271 22.61 -2.32 -0.08
N ARG A 272 22.54 -1.32 -0.98
CA ARG A 272 22.73 0.10 -0.60
C ARG A 272 21.70 0.56 0.43
N LEU A 273 20.44 0.15 0.28
CA LEU A 273 19.39 0.49 1.21
C LEU A 273 19.64 -0.12 2.60
N LEU A 274 20.13 -1.36 2.65
CA LEU A 274 20.52 -2.00 3.91
C LEU A 274 21.73 -1.32 4.57
N GLU A 275 22.71 -0.90 3.78
CA GLU A 275 23.89 -0.16 4.26
C GLU A 275 23.49 1.22 4.80
N GLU A 276 22.63 1.95 4.09
CA GLU A 276 22.17 3.29 4.47
C GLU A 276 21.42 3.29 5.80
N TYR A 277 20.54 2.30 6.01
CA TYR A 277 19.71 2.19 7.22
C TYR A 277 20.28 1.23 8.26
N ALA A 278 21.54 0.82 8.13
CA ALA A 278 22.18 -0.08 9.09
C ALA A 278 22.14 0.51 10.51
N GLY A 279 21.53 -0.22 11.45
CA GLY A 279 21.39 0.21 12.85
C GLY A 279 20.31 1.29 13.10
N SER A 280 19.55 1.69 12.08
CA SER A 280 18.39 2.58 12.25
C SER A 280 17.23 1.84 12.92
N THR A 281 16.51 2.53 13.81
CA THR A 281 15.34 1.99 14.52
C THR A 281 14.09 2.79 14.16
N SER A 282 13.00 2.09 13.91
CA SER A 282 11.66 2.64 13.68
C SER A 282 10.60 1.76 14.36
N THR A 283 9.38 2.26 14.50
CA THR A 283 8.24 1.45 14.98
C THR A 283 8.08 0.16 14.17
N SER A 284 8.26 0.25 12.84
CA SER A 284 8.26 -0.92 11.95
C SER A 284 9.33 -1.93 12.33
N THR A 285 10.56 -1.50 12.66
CA THR A 285 11.64 -2.42 13.05
C THR A 285 11.31 -3.17 14.35
N GLU A 286 10.69 -2.50 15.33
CA GLU A 286 10.29 -3.12 16.59
C GLU A 286 9.16 -4.14 16.40
N ASP A 287 8.17 -3.82 15.57
CA ASP A 287 7.07 -4.73 15.25
C ASP A 287 7.54 -5.92 14.42
N ILE A 288 8.53 -5.73 13.54
CA ILE A 288 9.18 -6.84 12.83
C ILE A 288 9.79 -7.81 13.84
N GLU A 289 10.60 -7.35 14.80
CA GLU A 289 11.28 -8.24 15.77
C GLU A 289 10.29 -9.11 16.56
N LYS A 290 9.13 -8.57 16.94
CA LYS A 290 8.07 -9.32 17.64
C LYS A 290 7.51 -10.46 16.78
N ASP A 291 7.57 -10.34 15.46
CA ASP A 291 6.91 -11.21 14.50
C ASP A 291 7.85 -12.27 13.92
N LEU A 292 9.16 -12.03 13.90
CA LEU A 292 10.15 -12.91 13.25
C LEU A 292 10.04 -14.37 13.72
N HIS A 293 10.07 -14.62 15.03
CA HIS A 293 10.11 -15.99 15.57
C HIS A 293 8.79 -16.75 15.45
N ARG A 294 7.67 -16.05 15.21
CA ARG A 294 6.37 -16.68 14.96
C ARG A 294 6.04 -16.83 13.47
N SER A 295 6.97 -16.50 12.58
CA SER A 295 6.80 -16.55 11.12
C SER A 295 7.15 -17.93 10.57
N LEU A 296 6.13 -18.74 10.22
CA LEU A 296 6.31 -20.11 9.72
C LEU A 296 7.26 -20.96 10.59
N PRO A 297 6.98 -21.09 11.90
CA PRO A 297 7.90 -21.72 12.86
C PRO A 297 8.21 -23.18 12.51
N GLU A 298 7.32 -23.86 11.79
CA GLU A 298 7.50 -25.25 11.37
C GLU A 298 8.61 -25.45 10.32
N TYR A 299 9.03 -24.39 9.61
CA TYR A 299 10.08 -24.48 8.61
C TYR A 299 11.47 -24.33 9.23
N ALA A 300 12.34 -25.32 9.01
CA ALA A 300 13.66 -25.41 9.63
C ALA A 300 14.56 -24.17 9.43
N GLY A 301 14.39 -23.43 8.32
CA GLY A 301 15.15 -22.21 8.08
C GLY A 301 14.91 -21.12 9.13
N TYR A 302 13.70 -21.01 9.67
CA TYR A 302 13.34 -20.01 10.68
C TYR A 302 13.66 -20.43 12.11
N GLN A 303 14.25 -21.62 12.27
CA GLN A 303 14.91 -22.05 13.52
C GLN A 303 16.42 -21.70 13.52
N SER A 304 16.88 -20.93 12.52
CA SER A 304 18.28 -20.52 12.37
C SER A 304 18.43 -19.00 12.28
N GLU A 305 19.54 -18.49 12.82
CA GLU A 305 19.91 -17.07 12.70
C GLU A 305 20.03 -16.61 11.25
N ALA A 306 20.46 -17.50 10.35
CA ALA A 306 20.56 -17.17 8.93
C ALA A 306 19.18 -16.88 8.30
N GLY A 307 18.18 -17.72 8.57
CA GLY A 307 16.83 -17.54 8.05
C GLY A 307 16.09 -16.37 8.70
N ILE A 308 16.18 -16.24 10.02
CA ILE A 308 15.61 -15.10 10.75
C ILE A 308 16.26 -13.78 10.33
N GLY A 309 17.59 -13.77 10.18
CA GLY A 309 18.33 -12.61 9.68
C GLY A 309 17.95 -12.19 8.27
N ALA A 310 17.73 -13.15 7.36
CA ALA A 310 17.26 -12.86 6.00
C ALA A 310 15.84 -12.25 6.01
N LEU A 311 14.92 -12.82 6.80
CA LEU A 311 13.56 -12.30 6.95
C LEU A 311 13.56 -10.87 7.50
N ARG A 312 14.38 -10.62 8.53
CA ARG A 312 14.57 -9.29 9.13
C ARG A 312 15.00 -8.26 8.09
N ARG A 313 16.08 -8.53 7.35
CA ARG A 313 16.62 -7.60 6.37
C ARG A 313 15.62 -7.26 5.26
N VAL A 314 14.91 -8.25 4.72
CA VAL A 314 13.90 -8.01 3.66
C VAL A 314 12.76 -7.13 4.17
N LEU A 315 12.20 -7.43 5.35
CA LEU A 315 11.10 -6.66 5.91
C LEU A 315 11.53 -5.24 6.30
N GLN A 316 12.72 -5.09 6.88
CA GLN A 316 13.28 -3.78 7.23
C GLN A 316 13.52 -2.94 5.98
N ALA A 317 14.20 -3.48 4.97
CA ALA A 317 14.44 -2.82 3.70
C ALA A 317 13.12 -2.34 3.06
N TYR A 318 12.10 -3.20 3.02
CA TYR A 318 10.79 -2.80 2.50
C TYR A 318 10.17 -1.65 3.30
N SER A 319 10.22 -1.72 4.64
CA SER A 319 9.66 -0.68 5.51
C SER A 319 10.38 0.68 5.38
N PHE A 320 11.69 0.68 5.11
CA PHE A 320 12.47 1.91 4.90
C PHE A 320 12.24 2.51 3.51
N LYS A 321 12.06 1.68 2.48
CA LYS A 321 11.71 2.16 1.14
C LYS A 321 10.32 2.82 1.12
N ASN A 322 9.37 2.24 1.85
CA ASN A 322 7.98 2.70 1.87
C ASN A 322 7.56 3.13 3.29
N PRO A 323 8.09 4.25 3.83
CA PRO A 323 7.86 4.66 5.21
C PRO A 323 6.39 4.95 5.53
N ASP A 324 5.61 5.39 4.53
CA ASP A 324 4.17 5.65 4.68
C ASP A 324 3.34 4.40 4.95
N LEU A 325 3.76 3.27 4.38
CA LEU A 325 3.12 1.96 4.58
C LEU A 325 3.77 1.24 5.78
N GLY A 326 5.10 1.30 5.88
CA GLY A 326 5.90 0.70 6.93
C GLY A 326 5.82 -0.82 6.92
N TYR A 327 5.72 -1.42 8.11
CA TYR A 327 5.47 -2.84 8.29
C TYR A 327 4.03 -3.07 8.77
N CYS A 328 3.32 -3.99 8.14
CA CYS A 328 1.98 -4.40 8.54
C CYS A 328 1.91 -5.89 8.86
N GLN A 329 1.02 -6.23 9.79
CA GLN A 329 0.81 -7.61 10.22
C GLN A 329 0.47 -8.52 9.02
N ALA A 330 0.98 -9.75 9.03
CA ALA A 330 0.92 -10.77 7.98
C ALA A 330 1.95 -10.61 6.84
N MET A 331 2.62 -9.45 6.70
CA MET A 331 3.73 -9.31 5.74
C MET A 331 4.89 -10.25 6.04
N ASN A 332 5.16 -10.51 7.32
CA ASN A 332 6.15 -11.48 7.77
C ASN A 332 5.89 -12.88 7.24
N ILE A 333 4.64 -13.34 7.19
CA ILE A 333 4.28 -14.66 6.68
C ILE A 333 4.56 -14.74 5.18
N LEU A 334 4.25 -13.68 4.43
CA LEU A 334 4.48 -13.64 2.98
C LEU A 334 5.96 -13.58 2.65
N ALA A 335 6.71 -12.68 3.30
CA ALA A 335 8.16 -12.57 3.15
C ALA A 335 8.84 -13.89 3.52
N ALA A 336 8.43 -14.51 4.63
CA ALA A 336 8.94 -15.80 5.06
C ALA A 336 8.64 -16.91 4.03
N ALA A 337 7.44 -16.92 3.45
CA ALA A 337 7.05 -17.92 2.47
C ALA A 337 7.83 -17.78 1.15
N ILE A 338 8.02 -16.55 0.64
CA ILE A 338 8.72 -16.34 -0.62
C ILE A 338 10.23 -16.56 -0.49
N LEU A 339 10.84 -16.21 0.65
CA LEU A 339 12.26 -16.43 0.95
C LEU A 339 12.68 -17.91 0.93
N ILE A 340 11.73 -18.85 1.03
CA ILE A 340 12.01 -20.28 0.81
C ILE A 340 12.49 -20.52 -0.63
N TYR A 341 11.97 -19.79 -1.60
CA TYR A 341 12.17 -20.07 -3.04
C TYR A 341 13.03 -19.04 -3.79
N MET A 342 13.36 -17.91 -3.18
CA MET A 342 14.13 -16.83 -3.82
C MET A 342 15.09 -16.14 -2.87
N SER A 343 16.10 -15.46 -3.41
CA SER A 343 17.05 -14.68 -2.60
C SER A 343 16.38 -13.47 -1.94
N GLU A 344 17.08 -12.82 -1.01
CA GLU A 344 16.59 -11.63 -0.31
C GLU A 344 16.20 -10.49 -1.26
N GLU A 345 17.06 -10.17 -2.23
CA GLU A 345 16.79 -9.12 -3.23
C GLU A 345 15.55 -9.46 -4.09
N GLN A 346 15.40 -10.72 -4.51
CA GLN A 346 14.22 -11.16 -5.26
C GLN A 346 12.94 -11.02 -4.41
N ALA A 347 13.01 -11.42 -3.13
CA ALA A 347 11.91 -11.33 -2.19
C ALA A 347 11.49 -9.88 -1.94
N PHE A 348 12.46 -8.98 -1.78
CA PHE A 348 12.24 -7.54 -1.61
C PHE A 348 11.42 -6.95 -2.76
N TRP A 349 11.86 -7.15 -4.01
CA TRP A 349 11.15 -6.62 -5.18
C TRP A 349 9.79 -7.29 -5.42
N LEU A 350 9.67 -8.58 -5.13
CA LEU A 350 8.40 -9.27 -5.25
C LEU A 350 7.40 -8.80 -4.19
N LEU A 351 7.86 -8.52 -2.96
CA LEU A 351 7.03 -7.98 -1.89
C LEU A 351 6.47 -6.61 -2.27
N GLU A 352 7.29 -5.75 -2.89
CA GLU A 352 6.84 -4.45 -3.43
C GLU A 352 5.73 -4.60 -4.46
N VAL A 353 5.93 -5.46 -5.47
CA VAL A 353 4.87 -5.72 -6.47
C VAL A 353 3.62 -6.31 -5.84
N LEU A 354 3.77 -7.16 -4.82
CA LEU A 354 2.66 -7.80 -4.12
C LEU A 354 1.82 -6.76 -3.38
N CYS A 355 2.46 -5.90 -2.58
CA CYS A 355 1.79 -4.91 -1.74
C CYS A 355 1.22 -3.75 -2.56
N ASP A 356 1.97 -3.24 -3.54
CA ASP A 356 1.62 -1.97 -4.18
C ASP A 356 0.72 -2.17 -5.42
N ARG A 357 0.89 -3.29 -6.12
CA ARG A 357 0.21 -3.55 -7.40
C ARG A 357 -0.79 -4.70 -7.35
N LEU A 358 -0.43 -5.84 -6.77
CA LEU A 358 -1.31 -7.02 -6.77
C LEU A 358 -2.39 -6.94 -5.69
N LEU A 359 -2.05 -6.43 -4.51
CA LEU A 359 -2.94 -6.35 -3.35
C LEU A 359 -2.92 -4.95 -2.72
N PRO A 360 -3.21 -3.90 -3.50
CA PRO A 360 -3.18 -2.53 -3.00
C PRO A 360 -4.10 -2.37 -1.79
N GLY A 361 -3.55 -1.83 -0.71
CA GLY A 361 -4.29 -1.56 0.52
C GLY A 361 -4.50 -2.75 1.45
N TYR A 362 -4.01 -3.95 1.12
CA TYR A 362 -4.09 -5.11 2.01
C TYR A 362 -3.23 -4.93 3.26
N TYR A 363 -1.97 -4.54 3.04
CA TYR A 363 -0.94 -4.35 4.07
C TYR A 363 -0.76 -2.87 4.39
N ALA A 364 -1.84 -2.10 4.34
CA ALA A 364 -1.86 -0.75 4.90
C ALA A 364 -2.34 -0.83 6.36
N PRO A 365 -2.02 0.14 7.23
CA PRO A 365 -2.49 0.14 8.63
C PRO A 365 -4.02 0.06 8.79
N SER A 366 -4.77 0.50 7.77
CA SER A 366 -6.25 0.40 7.73
C SER A 366 -6.78 -0.94 7.21
N MET A 367 -5.93 -1.72 6.54
CA MET A 367 -6.29 -2.95 5.80
C MET A 367 -7.48 -2.75 4.84
N HIS A 368 -7.66 -1.54 4.30
CA HIS A 368 -8.83 -1.18 3.52
C HIS A 368 -9.02 -2.05 2.26
N GLY A 369 -7.92 -2.47 1.63
CA GLY A 369 -7.95 -3.34 0.46
C GLY A 369 -8.47 -4.73 0.81
N THR A 370 -8.03 -5.29 1.94
CA THR A 370 -8.50 -6.58 2.45
C THR A 370 -9.99 -6.50 2.80
N MET A 371 -10.40 -5.48 3.56
CA MET A 371 -11.80 -5.29 3.95
C MET A 371 -12.73 -5.12 2.74
N LEU A 372 -12.27 -4.37 1.73
CA LEU A 372 -12.99 -4.24 0.45
C LEU A 372 -13.15 -5.59 -0.22
N ASP A 373 -12.08 -6.37 -0.34
CA ASP A 373 -12.12 -7.66 -0.99
C ASP A 373 -12.92 -8.71 -0.21
N GLN A 374 -13.05 -8.59 1.12
CA GLN A 374 -14.00 -9.40 1.87
C GLN A 374 -15.45 -9.11 1.50
N ARG A 375 -15.83 -7.82 1.35
CA ARG A 375 -17.19 -7.47 0.89
C ARG A 375 -17.44 -7.91 -0.55
N VAL A 376 -16.43 -7.80 -1.41
CA VAL A 376 -16.50 -8.36 -2.77
C VAL A 376 -16.70 -9.87 -2.70
N PHE A 377 -15.94 -10.57 -1.86
CA PHE A 377 -16.05 -12.02 -1.72
C PHE A 377 -17.43 -12.44 -1.20
N GLU A 378 -17.97 -11.77 -0.19
CA GLU A 378 -19.33 -11.99 0.32
C GLU A 378 -20.40 -11.77 -0.75
N SER A 379 -20.30 -10.70 -1.54
CA SER A 379 -21.17 -10.44 -2.71
C SER A 379 -21.09 -11.56 -3.75
N LEU A 380 -19.88 -12.07 -4.01
CA LEU A 380 -19.69 -13.20 -4.93
C LEU A 380 -20.28 -14.50 -4.37
N VAL A 381 -20.17 -14.75 -3.06
CA VAL A 381 -20.81 -15.91 -2.40
C VAL A 381 -22.33 -15.78 -2.47
N GLN A 382 -22.88 -14.60 -2.20
CA GLN A 382 -24.32 -14.35 -2.36
C GLN A 382 -24.82 -14.68 -3.77
N ARG A 383 -24.05 -14.27 -4.78
CA ARG A 383 -24.42 -14.47 -6.19
C ARG A 383 -24.24 -15.91 -6.66
N CYS A 384 -23.15 -16.56 -6.27
CA CYS A 384 -22.75 -17.85 -6.82
C CYS A 384 -23.19 -19.05 -5.95
N LEU A 385 -23.36 -18.83 -4.64
CA LEU A 385 -23.68 -19.85 -3.63
C LEU A 385 -24.79 -19.34 -2.68
N PRO A 386 -25.97 -18.92 -3.21
CA PRO A 386 -27.00 -18.21 -2.42
C PRO A 386 -27.52 -19.02 -1.24
N ILE A 387 -27.59 -20.35 -1.35
CA ILE A 387 -28.06 -21.24 -0.27
C ILE A 387 -27.10 -21.20 0.92
N ILE A 388 -25.78 -21.24 0.66
CA ILE A 388 -24.76 -21.16 1.72
C ILE A 388 -24.79 -19.77 2.37
N HIS A 389 -24.89 -18.71 1.55
CA HIS A 389 -25.01 -17.33 2.06
C HIS A 389 -26.21 -17.18 2.99
N GLU A 390 -27.41 -17.63 2.57
CA GLU A 390 -28.61 -17.50 3.39
C GLU A 390 -28.50 -18.31 4.68
N HIS A 391 -27.95 -19.52 4.61
CA HIS A 391 -27.69 -20.32 5.81
C HIS A 391 -26.78 -19.59 6.79
N PHE A 392 -25.62 -19.08 6.35
CA PHE A 392 -24.70 -18.33 7.20
C PHE A 392 -25.38 -17.15 7.88
N ARG A 393 -26.24 -16.43 7.13
CA ARG A 393 -26.99 -15.29 7.67
C ARG A 393 -28.07 -15.71 8.68
N LEU A 394 -28.68 -16.88 8.51
CA LEU A 394 -29.68 -17.42 9.45
C LEU A 394 -29.05 -17.90 10.76
N VAL A 395 -27.86 -18.50 10.70
CA VAL A 395 -27.13 -19.00 11.88
C VAL A 395 -26.11 -18.00 12.44
N ASP A 396 -26.11 -16.75 11.94
CA ASP A 396 -25.19 -15.66 12.33
C ASP A 396 -23.70 -16.02 12.23
N VAL A 397 -23.34 -16.83 11.22
CA VAL A 397 -21.95 -17.18 10.91
C VAL A 397 -21.34 -16.13 9.99
N GLN A 398 -20.21 -15.57 10.41
CA GLN A 398 -19.51 -14.54 9.63
C GLN A 398 -18.46 -15.16 8.72
N LEU A 399 -18.68 -15.07 7.41
CA LEU A 399 -17.76 -15.58 6.40
C LEU A 399 -16.31 -15.09 6.61
N SER A 400 -16.16 -13.81 6.99
CA SER A 400 -14.88 -13.16 7.22
C SER A 400 -14.04 -13.81 8.32
N VAL A 401 -14.64 -14.53 9.27
CA VAL A 401 -13.90 -15.21 10.36
C VAL A 401 -12.92 -16.25 9.80
N ALA A 402 -13.31 -16.95 8.72
CA ALA A 402 -12.42 -17.86 8.02
C ALA A 402 -11.70 -17.21 6.83
N SER A 403 -12.39 -16.39 6.04
CA SER A 403 -11.85 -15.90 4.75
C SER A 403 -10.88 -14.72 4.85
N LEU A 404 -10.83 -13.99 5.96
CA LEU A 404 -9.82 -12.95 6.18
C LEU A 404 -8.39 -13.53 6.19
N PRO A 405 -8.07 -14.55 7.03
CA PRO A 405 -6.77 -15.23 7.00
C PRO A 405 -6.37 -15.79 5.63
N TRP A 406 -7.34 -16.31 4.87
CA TRP A 406 -7.11 -16.87 3.54
C TRP A 406 -6.52 -15.83 2.60
N PHE A 407 -7.10 -14.63 2.58
CA PHE A 407 -6.73 -13.57 1.65
C PHE A 407 -5.45 -12.85 2.11
N LEU A 408 -5.32 -12.59 3.41
CA LEU A 408 -4.15 -11.91 3.98
C LEU A 408 -2.84 -12.68 3.82
N SER A 409 -2.90 -14.02 3.83
CA SER A 409 -1.71 -14.88 3.74
C SER A 409 -1.61 -15.65 2.42
N LEU A 410 -2.46 -15.35 1.43
CA LEU A 410 -2.56 -16.14 0.18
C LEU A 410 -2.71 -17.65 0.46
N TYR A 411 -3.52 -17.99 1.46
CA TYR A 411 -3.74 -19.33 2.01
C TYR A 411 -2.53 -20.01 2.68
N ILE A 412 -1.37 -19.37 2.75
CA ILE A 412 -0.14 -19.95 3.32
C ILE A 412 -0.31 -20.35 4.78
N ASN A 413 -1.02 -19.54 5.58
CA ASN A 413 -1.24 -19.84 7.00
C ASN A 413 -2.51 -20.69 7.23
N SER A 414 -3.23 -21.08 6.19
CA SER A 414 -4.54 -21.74 6.29
C SER A 414 -4.51 -23.21 5.87
N MET A 415 -3.57 -23.59 5.00
CA MET A 415 -3.44 -24.97 4.51
C MET A 415 -1.97 -25.39 4.44
N PRO A 416 -1.66 -26.70 4.37
CA PRO A 416 -0.27 -27.17 4.29
C PRO A 416 0.51 -26.50 3.15
N MET A 417 1.76 -26.09 3.43
CA MET A 417 2.61 -25.32 2.53
C MET A 417 2.69 -25.88 1.10
N VAL A 418 2.78 -27.21 0.96
CA VAL A 418 2.84 -27.89 -0.35
C VAL A 418 1.65 -27.59 -1.26
N PHE A 419 0.48 -27.28 -0.68
CA PHE A 419 -0.73 -26.89 -1.40
C PHE A 419 -0.84 -25.36 -1.49
N ALA A 420 -0.51 -24.62 -0.43
CA ALA A 420 -0.54 -23.16 -0.47
C ALA A 420 0.35 -22.60 -1.59
N PHE A 421 1.58 -23.10 -1.75
CA PHE A 421 2.47 -22.64 -2.82
C PHE A 421 1.94 -22.91 -4.22
N ARG A 422 1.01 -23.86 -4.38
CA ARG A 422 0.32 -24.11 -5.65
C ARG A 422 -0.74 -23.06 -5.97
N ILE A 423 -1.39 -22.52 -4.94
CA ILE A 423 -2.27 -21.36 -5.07
C ILE A 423 -1.43 -20.12 -5.41
N VAL A 424 -0.28 -19.95 -4.74
CA VAL A 424 0.67 -18.85 -5.01
C VAL A 424 1.22 -18.91 -6.44
N ASP A 425 1.58 -20.09 -6.95
CA ASP A 425 1.98 -20.31 -8.34
C ASP A 425 0.91 -19.74 -9.31
N CYS A 426 -0.36 -20.07 -9.06
CA CYS A 426 -1.47 -19.61 -9.88
C CYS A 426 -1.74 -18.11 -9.70
N PHE A 427 -1.64 -17.59 -8.48
CA PHE A 427 -1.83 -16.18 -8.15
C PHE A 427 -0.87 -15.28 -8.92
N PHE A 428 0.44 -15.57 -8.92
CA PHE A 428 1.40 -14.75 -9.68
C PHE A 428 1.22 -14.86 -11.20
N CYS A 429 0.67 -15.97 -11.70
CA CYS A 429 0.40 -16.14 -13.12
C CYS A 429 -0.89 -15.44 -13.58
N MET A 430 -1.97 -15.59 -12.81
CA MET A 430 -3.34 -15.27 -13.22
C MET A 430 -3.90 -14.03 -12.52
N GLY A 431 -3.26 -13.55 -11.45
CA GLY A 431 -3.63 -12.36 -10.69
C GLY A 431 -4.53 -12.63 -9.47
N PRO A 432 -4.96 -11.56 -8.78
CA PRO A 432 -5.70 -11.65 -7.52
C PRO A 432 -7.03 -12.40 -7.58
N LYS A 433 -7.63 -12.53 -8.77
CA LYS A 433 -8.88 -13.29 -8.95
C LYS A 433 -8.79 -14.74 -8.48
N VAL A 434 -7.60 -15.32 -8.45
CA VAL A 434 -7.35 -16.67 -7.94
C VAL A 434 -7.83 -16.82 -6.49
N LEU A 435 -7.67 -15.80 -5.65
CA LEU A 435 -8.07 -15.87 -4.25
C LEU A 435 -9.58 -16.06 -4.10
N PHE A 436 -10.37 -15.35 -4.91
CA PHE A 436 -11.83 -15.44 -4.94
C PHE A 436 -12.30 -16.76 -5.56
N GLN A 437 -11.69 -17.19 -6.67
CA GLN A 437 -12.02 -18.46 -7.33
C GLN A 437 -11.80 -19.65 -6.40
N VAL A 438 -10.68 -19.67 -5.70
CA VAL A 438 -10.34 -20.71 -4.73
C VAL A 438 -11.27 -20.65 -3.52
N GLY A 439 -11.55 -19.45 -2.98
CA GLY A 439 -12.47 -19.29 -1.86
C GLY A 439 -13.89 -19.79 -2.17
N LEU A 440 -14.41 -19.46 -3.36
CA LEU A 440 -15.71 -19.95 -3.83
C LEU A 440 -15.71 -21.48 -4.00
N ALA A 441 -14.63 -22.04 -4.54
CA ALA A 441 -14.50 -23.49 -4.71
C ALA A 441 -14.43 -24.23 -3.37
N ILE A 442 -13.72 -23.69 -2.38
CA ILE A 442 -13.67 -24.26 -1.01
C ILE A 442 -15.09 -24.34 -0.43
N LEU A 443 -15.86 -23.24 -0.51
CA LEU A 443 -17.22 -23.22 0.01
C LEU A 443 -18.14 -24.17 -0.77
N LYS A 444 -18.02 -24.20 -2.11
CA LYS A 444 -18.84 -25.08 -2.94
C LYS A 444 -18.61 -26.55 -2.64
N ILE A 445 -17.35 -26.99 -2.58
CA ILE A 445 -16.98 -28.39 -2.33
C ILE A 445 -17.48 -28.85 -0.96
N ASN A 446 -17.42 -27.97 0.04
CA ASN A 446 -17.88 -28.27 1.40
C ASN A 446 -19.36 -27.94 1.64
N GLY A 447 -20.14 -27.65 0.59
CA GLY A 447 -21.48 -27.07 0.70
C GLY A 447 -22.44 -27.86 1.59
N GLU A 448 -22.49 -29.19 1.45
CA GLU A 448 -23.38 -30.03 2.27
C GLU A 448 -23.03 -29.97 3.77
N ALA A 449 -21.74 -30.05 4.10
CA ALA A 449 -21.27 -29.95 5.47
C ALA A 449 -21.47 -28.53 6.04
N LEU A 450 -21.30 -27.51 5.22
CA LEU A 450 -21.53 -26.11 5.60
C LEU A 450 -22.99 -25.84 5.96
N LEU A 451 -23.96 -26.51 5.34
CA LEU A 451 -25.37 -26.38 5.69
C LEU A 451 -25.74 -27.00 7.04
N GLN A 452 -24.83 -27.74 7.68
CA GLN A 452 -25.03 -28.33 9.00
C GLN A 452 -24.41 -27.50 10.13
N ILE A 453 -23.57 -26.51 9.82
CA ILE A 453 -22.92 -25.68 10.85
C ILE A 453 -23.93 -24.74 11.51
N GLN A 454 -23.70 -24.42 12.78
CA GLN A 454 -24.59 -23.57 13.59
C GLN A 454 -23.88 -22.36 14.19
N ASP A 455 -22.55 -22.29 14.10
CA ASP A 455 -21.74 -21.21 14.66
C ASP A 455 -20.38 -21.11 13.94
N ASP A 456 -19.65 -20.03 14.23
CA ASP A 456 -18.32 -19.76 13.66
C ASP A 456 -17.29 -20.84 14.02
N GLY A 457 -17.42 -21.47 15.19
CA GLY A 457 -16.52 -22.53 15.65
C GLY A 457 -16.64 -23.79 14.80
N GLY A 458 -17.87 -24.20 14.48
CA GLY A 458 -18.18 -25.28 13.55
C GLY A 458 -17.65 -25.00 12.15
N PHE A 459 -17.80 -23.76 11.66
CA PHE A 459 -17.24 -23.34 10.39
C PHE A 459 -15.70 -23.48 10.36
N LEU A 460 -15.02 -22.94 11.36
CA LEU A 460 -13.55 -22.99 11.46
C LEU A 460 -13.02 -24.43 11.57
N ASN A 461 -13.69 -25.28 12.36
CA ASN A 461 -13.32 -26.69 12.49
C ASN A 461 -13.44 -27.43 11.16
N LEU A 462 -14.54 -27.24 10.43
CA LEU A 462 -14.73 -27.85 9.10
C LEU A 462 -13.64 -27.41 8.12
N MET A 463 -13.30 -26.12 8.10
CA MET A 463 -12.24 -25.60 7.21
C MET A 463 -10.87 -26.18 7.57
N ARG A 464 -10.54 -26.28 8.86
CA ARG A 464 -9.29 -26.90 9.32
C ARG A 464 -9.20 -28.37 8.86
N ASP A 465 -10.26 -29.14 9.06
CA ASP A 465 -10.29 -30.56 8.74
C ASP A 465 -10.26 -30.79 7.21
N TYR A 466 -10.92 -29.92 6.44
CA TYR A 466 -10.84 -29.90 4.98
C TYR A 466 -9.41 -29.62 4.50
N PHE A 467 -8.74 -28.58 5.05
CA PHE A 467 -7.38 -28.24 4.63
C PHE A 467 -6.35 -29.32 5.01
N ALA A 468 -6.53 -30.00 6.14
CA ALA A 468 -5.68 -31.11 6.55
C ALA A 468 -5.78 -32.33 5.59
N SER A 469 -6.94 -32.52 4.96
CA SER A 469 -7.23 -33.67 4.10
C SER A 469 -7.03 -33.43 2.60
N LEU A 470 -6.48 -32.27 2.19
CA LEU A 470 -6.29 -31.92 0.77
C LEU A 470 -5.45 -32.92 -0.05
N GLY A 471 -4.57 -33.68 0.61
CA GLY A 471 -3.75 -34.72 -0.02
C GLY A 471 -4.45 -36.05 -0.25
N GLU A 472 -5.64 -36.25 0.35
CA GLU A 472 -6.41 -37.48 0.24
C GLU A 472 -7.21 -37.55 -1.07
N SER A 473 -7.73 -38.73 -1.39
CA SER A 473 -8.58 -38.94 -2.56
C SER A 473 -9.89 -38.13 -2.43
N ALA A 474 -10.29 -37.45 -3.50
CA ALA A 474 -11.60 -36.79 -3.58
C ALA A 474 -12.73 -37.81 -3.74
N HIS A 475 -12.44 -38.97 -4.32
CA HIS A 475 -13.42 -40.03 -4.61
C HIS A 475 -12.92 -41.39 -4.10
N PRO A 476 -12.74 -41.57 -2.78
CA PRO A 476 -12.14 -42.78 -2.22
C PRO A 476 -12.92 -44.04 -2.58
N ASP A 477 -14.25 -43.94 -2.64
CA ASP A 477 -15.17 -45.06 -2.90
C ASP A 477 -15.43 -45.30 -4.40
N SER A 478 -14.78 -44.55 -5.29
CA SER A 478 -14.98 -44.72 -6.73
C SER A 478 -14.46 -46.07 -7.24
N SER A 479 -15.20 -46.68 -8.15
CA SER A 479 -14.80 -47.93 -8.82
C SER A 479 -13.66 -47.73 -9.82
N ASP A 480 -13.50 -46.52 -10.38
CA ASP A 480 -12.42 -46.18 -11.33
C ASP A 480 -11.12 -45.83 -10.58
N PRO A 481 -10.01 -46.58 -10.79
CA PRO A 481 -8.71 -46.27 -10.21
C PRO A 481 -8.19 -44.86 -10.55
N ARG A 482 -8.55 -44.30 -11.71
CA ARG A 482 -8.13 -42.95 -12.10
C ARG A 482 -8.85 -41.89 -11.28
N ALA A 483 -10.15 -42.07 -11.07
CA ALA A 483 -10.94 -41.19 -10.21
C ALA A 483 -10.45 -41.24 -8.75
N ARG A 484 -10.09 -42.42 -8.23
CA ARG A 484 -9.49 -42.55 -6.89
C ARG A 484 -8.13 -41.85 -6.75
N ALA A 485 -7.37 -41.71 -7.84
CA ALA A 485 -6.07 -41.03 -7.82
C ALA A 485 -6.19 -39.49 -7.79
N ILE A 486 -7.37 -38.93 -8.06
CA ILE A 486 -7.60 -37.48 -8.00
C ILE A 486 -7.65 -37.06 -6.53
N THR A 487 -6.76 -36.15 -6.16
CA THR A 487 -6.74 -35.62 -4.78
C THR A 487 -7.79 -34.53 -4.60
N ARG A 488 -8.22 -34.30 -3.35
CA ARG A 488 -9.09 -33.16 -2.98
C ARG A 488 -8.52 -31.82 -3.44
N PHE A 489 -7.20 -31.66 -3.38
CA PHE A 489 -6.54 -30.47 -3.92
C PHE A 489 -6.66 -30.32 -5.45
N GLN A 490 -6.59 -31.42 -6.21
CA GLN A 490 -6.78 -31.38 -7.66
C GLN A 490 -8.23 -31.05 -8.04
N GLU A 491 -9.19 -31.61 -7.31
CA GLU A 491 -10.61 -31.24 -7.41
C GLU A 491 -10.80 -29.75 -7.11
N LEU A 492 -10.20 -29.24 -6.02
CA LEU A 492 -10.24 -27.82 -5.68
C LEU A 492 -9.76 -26.93 -6.82
N LEU A 493 -8.60 -27.21 -7.42
CA LEU A 493 -8.09 -26.42 -8.55
C LEU A 493 -9.00 -26.52 -9.79
N LEU A 494 -9.55 -27.70 -10.06
CA LEU A 494 -10.47 -27.91 -11.17
C LEU A 494 -11.73 -27.07 -11.00
N VAL A 495 -12.40 -27.16 -9.85
CA VAL A 495 -13.61 -26.38 -9.54
C VAL A 495 -13.30 -24.88 -9.60
N SER A 496 -12.18 -24.44 -8.99
CA SER A 496 -11.74 -23.04 -8.97
C SER A 496 -11.62 -22.44 -10.37
N PHE A 497 -10.90 -23.10 -11.27
CA PHE A 497 -10.55 -22.51 -12.57
C PHE A 497 -11.49 -22.88 -13.70
N ARG A 498 -12.32 -23.92 -13.55
CA ARG A 498 -13.32 -24.33 -14.55
C ARG A 498 -14.67 -23.71 -14.25
N GLU A 499 -15.21 -23.97 -13.06
CA GLU A 499 -16.57 -23.54 -12.72
C GLU A 499 -16.63 -22.06 -12.35
N PHE A 500 -15.64 -21.56 -11.61
CA PHE A 500 -15.54 -20.14 -11.27
C PHE A 500 -14.70 -19.34 -12.28
N SER A 501 -14.53 -19.86 -13.51
CA SER A 501 -13.89 -19.13 -14.62
C SER A 501 -14.59 -17.83 -15.00
N VAL A 502 -15.88 -17.72 -14.66
CA VAL A 502 -16.70 -16.50 -14.83
C VAL A 502 -16.22 -15.33 -13.96
N ILE A 503 -15.47 -15.61 -12.88
CA ILE A 503 -14.89 -14.57 -12.02
C ILE A 503 -13.64 -14.01 -12.70
N THR A 504 -13.79 -12.86 -13.36
CA THR A 504 -12.73 -12.16 -14.08
C THR A 504 -12.17 -10.97 -13.29
N ASP A 505 -11.04 -10.42 -13.73
CA ASP A 505 -10.48 -9.20 -13.13
C ASP A 505 -11.47 -8.03 -13.23
N GLU A 506 -12.22 -7.94 -14.34
CA GLU A 506 -13.27 -6.94 -14.56
C GLU A 506 -14.44 -7.09 -13.59
N THR A 507 -14.83 -8.34 -13.29
CA THR A 507 -15.87 -8.63 -12.28
C THR A 507 -15.46 -8.10 -10.91
N ILE A 508 -14.22 -8.39 -10.49
CA ILE A 508 -13.68 -7.96 -9.20
C ILE A 508 -13.55 -6.43 -9.15
N LEU A 509 -13.02 -5.81 -10.21
CA LEU A 509 -12.90 -4.35 -10.27
C LEU A 509 -14.27 -3.66 -10.20
N THR A 510 -15.29 -4.24 -10.80
CA THR A 510 -16.67 -3.70 -10.74
C THR A 510 -17.26 -3.79 -9.35
N GLU A 511 -17.13 -4.93 -8.67
CA GLU A 511 -17.59 -5.06 -7.27
C GLU A 511 -16.77 -4.18 -6.32
N ARG A 512 -15.44 -4.05 -6.52
CA ARG A 512 -14.60 -3.12 -5.75
C ARG A 512 -15.09 -1.67 -5.87
N ARG A 513 -15.49 -1.24 -7.07
CA ARG A 513 -16.08 0.10 -7.28
C ARG A 513 -17.40 0.25 -6.52
N ARG A 514 -18.24 -0.77 -6.54
CA ARG A 514 -19.54 -0.78 -5.85
C ARG A 514 -19.42 -0.61 -4.33
N PHE A 515 -18.48 -1.31 -3.70
CA PHE A 515 -18.34 -1.32 -2.23
C PHE A 515 -17.34 -0.29 -1.67
N ARG A 516 -16.56 0.40 -2.51
CA ARG A 516 -15.52 1.35 -2.06
C ARG A 516 -16.07 2.39 -1.08
N SER A 517 -17.18 3.04 -1.40
CA SER A 517 -17.77 4.07 -0.53
C SER A 517 -18.16 3.50 0.82
N GLU A 518 -18.71 2.28 0.88
CA GLU A 518 -19.08 1.65 2.14
C GLU A 518 -17.86 1.40 3.04
N ILE A 519 -16.77 0.90 2.47
CA ILE A 519 -15.52 0.68 3.20
C ILE A 519 -14.94 1.98 3.75
N ILE A 520 -14.98 3.06 2.97
CA ILE A 520 -14.55 4.39 3.42
C ILE A 520 -15.34 4.82 4.66
N HIS A 521 -16.68 4.73 4.61
CA HIS A 521 -17.52 5.10 5.75
C HIS A 521 -17.27 4.20 6.97
N SER A 522 -17.05 2.91 6.76
CA SER A 522 -16.73 1.96 7.84
C SER A 522 -15.41 2.31 8.54
N ILE A 523 -14.37 2.65 7.77
CA ILE A 523 -13.04 3.04 8.27
C ILE A 523 -13.12 4.36 9.04
N GLU A 524 -13.84 5.35 8.52
CA GLU A 524 -14.06 6.65 9.17
C GLU A 524 -14.84 6.48 10.47
N SER A 525 -15.92 5.70 10.43
CA SER A 525 -16.74 5.40 11.61
C SER A 525 -15.95 4.67 12.70
N PHE A 526 -15.11 3.69 12.32
CA PHE A 526 -14.22 3.02 13.26
C PHE A 526 -13.18 3.98 13.87
N SER A 527 -12.55 4.82 13.04
CA SER A 527 -11.56 5.80 13.47
C SER A 527 -12.16 6.80 14.47
N LYS A 528 -13.36 7.32 14.15
CA LYS A 528 -14.14 8.19 15.03
C LYS A 528 -14.46 7.52 16.36
N ARG A 529 -15.04 6.32 16.35
CA ARG A 529 -15.36 5.58 17.59
C ARG A 529 -14.11 5.32 18.43
N SER A 530 -13.01 4.94 17.79
CA SER A 530 -11.74 4.69 18.50
C SER A 530 -11.17 5.97 19.11
N ALA A 531 -11.17 7.09 18.38
CA ALA A 531 -10.68 8.36 18.88
C ALA A 531 -11.50 8.85 20.08
N VAL A 532 -12.84 8.83 19.98
CA VAL A 532 -13.73 9.21 21.09
C VAL A 532 -13.58 8.29 22.30
N ARG A 533 -13.39 6.98 22.10
CA ARG A 533 -13.14 6.03 23.19
C ARG A 533 -11.80 6.26 23.90
N ASN A 534 -10.80 6.76 23.19
CA ASN A 534 -9.45 6.97 23.71
C ASN A 534 -9.26 8.34 24.38
N LEU A 535 -10.27 9.21 24.39
CA LEU A 535 -10.25 10.45 25.16
C LEU A 535 -10.12 10.14 26.67
N LYS A 536 -9.24 10.88 27.34
CA LYS A 536 -9.06 10.81 28.81
C LYS A 536 -10.28 11.38 29.54
N SER A 537 -10.84 12.47 29.00
CA SER A 537 -12.04 13.12 29.53
C SER A 537 -12.87 13.68 28.38
N LEU A 538 -14.20 13.58 28.51
CA LEU A 538 -15.15 14.22 27.60
C LEU A 538 -15.50 15.65 28.03
N GLY A 539 -15.00 16.11 29.18
CA GLY A 539 -15.50 17.32 29.82
C GLY A 539 -17.01 17.23 30.04
N ARG A 540 -17.75 18.28 29.66
CA ARG A 540 -19.21 18.33 29.68
C ARG A 540 -19.86 17.87 28.37
N PHE A 541 -19.10 17.39 27.39
CA PHE A 541 -19.65 16.85 26.15
C PHE A 541 -20.17 15.41 26.29
N THR A 542 -21.20 15.09 25.51
CA THR A 542 -21.59 13.71 25.23
C THR A 542 -20.65 13.07 24.21
N LYS A 543 -20.66 11.72 24.13
CA LYS A 543 -19.89 10.99 23.11
C LYS A 543 -20.26 11.38 21.67
N GLU A 544 -21.53 11.71 21.45
CA GLU A 544 -22.03 12.15 20.14
C GLU A 544 -21.46 13.51 19.76
N GLN A 545 -21.47 14.47 20.70
CA GLN A 545 -20.88 15.80 20.50
C GLN A 545 -19.36 15.74 20.31
N ALA A 546 -18.64 14.96 21.11
CA ALA A 546 -17.21 14.72 20.88
C ALA A 546 -16.96 14.09 19.50
N GLY A 547 -17.89 13.25 19.03
CA GLY A 547 -17.88 12.73 17.67
C GLY A 547 -18.01 13.82 16.59
N LEU A 548 -18.84 14.85 16.79
CA LEU A 548 -18.96 15.97 15.85
C LEU A 548 -17.68 16.82 15.81
N ILE A 549 -17.06 17.03 16.97
CA ILE A 549 -15.74 17.69 17.08
C ILE A 549 -14.71 16.89 16.28
N TYR A 550 -14.70 15.56 16.42
CA TYR A 550 -13.83 14.69 15.63
C TYR A 550 -14.10 14.81 14.12
N ASP A 551 -15.35 14.88 13.68
CA ASP A 551 -15.66 15.02 12.24
C ASP A 551 -15.11 16.34 11.66
N ALA A 552 -15.21 17.44 12.42
CA ALA A 552 -14.62 18.72 12.02
C ALA A 552 -13.08 18.66 11.98
N LEU A 553 -12.46 18.05 13.00
CA LEU A 553 -11.01 17.82 13.05
C LEU A 553 -10.56 16.98 11.87
N TYR A 554 -11.29 15.90 11.59
CA TYR A 554 -10.98 14.98 10.51
C TYR A 554 -10.99 15.68 9.16
N LYS A 555 -12.00 16.52 8.89
CA LYS A 555 -12.05 17.36 7.68
C LYS A 555 -10.84 18.28 7.56
N ALA A 556 -10.47 18.97 8.64
CA ALA A 556 -9.31 19.85 8.64
C ALA A 556 -8.00 19.09 8.35
N MET A 557 -7.82 17.90 8.92
CA MET A 557 -6.69 17.01 8.63
C MET A 557 -6.68 16.49 7.18
N CYS A 558 -7.82 16.43 6.51
CA CYS A 558 -7.87 16.06 5.09
C CYS A 558 -7.37 17.20 4.18
N ILE A 559 -7.51 18.46 4.61
CA ILE A 559 -7.06 19.65 3.87
C ILE A 559 -5.58 19.91 4.15
N VAL A 560 -5.20 19.96 5.44
CA VAL A 560 -3.83 20.14 5.90
C VAL A 560 -3.46 18.94 6.78
N PRO A 561 -2.87 17.89 6.21
CA PRO A 561 -2.47 16.72 6.99
C PRO A 561 -1.36 17.10 7.99
N PRO A 562 -1.35 16.49 9.18
CA PRO A 562 -0.29 16.71 10.15
C PRO A 562 1.05 16.21 9.58
N PRO A 563 2.19 16.79 10.00
CA PRO A 563 3.50 16.26 9.63
C PRO A 563 3.61 14.78 10.05
N PRO A 564 4.33 13.95 9.29
CA PRO A 564 4.57 12.56 9.68
C PRO A 564 5.18 12.55 11.08
N ALA A 565 4.64 11.72 11.97
CA ALA A 565 5.11 11.64 13.35
C ALA A 565 6.62 11.35 13.34
N ALA A 566 7.43 12.33 13.73
CA ALA A 566 8.84 12.09 14.00
C ALA A 566 8.92 11.01 15.09
N ALA A 567 9.83 10.05 14.92
CA ALA A 567 10.12 9.07 15.96
C ALA A 567 10.33 9.81 17.29
N PRO A 568 9.82 9.29 18.42
CA PRO A 568 10.00 9.96 19.70
C PRO A 568 11.49 10.22 19.93
N GLU A 569 11.85 11.45 20.28
CA GLU A 569 13.21 11.74 20.73
C GLU A 569 13.54 10.80 21.89
N LYS A 570 14.71 10.16 21.82
CA LYS A 570 15.22 9.31 22.90
C LYS A 570 15.32 10.18 24.15
N ALA A 571 14.41 10.00 25.09
CA ALA A 571 14.48 10.67 26.38
C ALA A 571 15.80 10.28 27.04
N LEU A 572 16.70 11.25 27.20
CA LEU A 572 18.07 11.05 27.70
C LEU A 572 18.14 10.78 29.22
N PHE A 573 17.00 10.74 29.92
CA PHE A 573 16.97 10.44 31.35
C PHE A 573 15.72 9.63 31.73
N THR A 574 15.95 8.41 32.21
CA THR A 574 14.95 7.56 32.84
C THR A 574 14.73 7.99 34.29
N THR A 575 13.62 8.64 34.57
CA THR A 575 12.99 8.57 35.89
C THR A 575 11.66 7.86 35.71
N GLY A 576 11.56 6.68 36.31
CA GLY A 576 10.41 5.81 36.17
C GLY A 576 9.15 6.44 36.74
N GLU A 577 8.13 6.49 35.91
CA GLU A 577 6.74 6.18 36.26
C GLU A 577 5.97 5.89 34.96
N GLY A 578 5.21 4.79 34.99
CA GLY A 578 4.71 4.10 33.81
C GLY A 578 3.60 4.84 33.06
N ASN A 579 3.83 5.04 31.77
CA ASN A 579 2.92 4.72 30.67
C ASN A 579 3.69 5.08 29.40
N GLU A 580 4.08 4.09 28.59
CA GLU A 580 4.46 4.39 27.21
C GLU A 580 3.25 5.05 26.54
N ALA A 581 3.31 6.37 26.40
CA ALA A 581 2.25 7.14 25.79
C ALA A 581 2.13 6.66 24.33
N LYS A 582 1.01 5.99 24.02
CA LYS A 582 0.70 5.60 22.64
C LYS A 582 0.92 6.82 21.73
N PRO A 583 1.50 6.64 20.53
CA PRO A 583 1.71 7.74 19.60
C PRO A 583 0.37 8.42 19.32
N GLU A 584 0.24 9.65 19.83
CA GLU A 584 -0.96 10.46 19.74
C GLU A 584 -0.85 11.35 18.50
N THR A 585 -1.86 11.34 17.63
CA THR A 585 -1.88 12.25 16.49
C THR A 585 -2.08 13.68 16.98
N ARG A 586 -1.11 14.54 16.68
CA ARG A 586 -1.14 15.97 17.02
C ARG A 586 -1.20 16.82 15.76
N ILE A 587 -1.93 17.93 15.84
CA ILE A 587 -2.13 18.87 14.73
C ILE A 587 -1.37 20.16 14.97
N GLY A 588 -0.82 20.74 13.90
CA GLY A 588 -0.17 22.05 13.94
C GLY A 588 -1.16 23.19 13.71
N LEU A 589 -0.66 24.43 13.84
CA LEU A 589 -1.44 25.66 13.76
C LEU A 589 -2.30 25.76 12.48
N ARG A 590 -1.75 25.44 11.31
CA ARG A 590 -2.52 25.50 10.05
C ARG A 590 -3.72 24.56 10.03
N THR A 591 -3.56 23.33 10.50
CA THR A 591 -4.68 22.38 10.62
C THR A 591 -5.70 22.86 11.63
N PHE A 592 -5.25 23.48 12.74
CA PHE A 592 -6.12 24.07 13.74
C PHE A 592 -6.95 25.24 13.19
N GLN A 593 -6.37 26.11 12.36
CA GLN A 593 -7.08 27.20 11.71
C GLN A 593 -8.23 26.69 10.81
N HIS A 594 -7.98 25.61 10.04
CA HIS A 594 -9.03 24.94 9.26
C HIS A 594 -10.09 24.23 10.12
N PHE A 595 -9.70 23.68 11.27
CA PHE A 595 -10.63 23.09 12.21
C PHE A 595 -11.57 24.16 12.79
N LEU A 596 -10.99 25.28 13.24
CA LEU A 596 -11.72 26.38 13.85
C LEU A 596 -12.67 27.04 12.83
N SER A 597 -12.23 27.21 11.58
CA SER A 597 -13.06 27.76 10.51
C SER A 597 -14.31 26.90 10.20
N GLU A 598 -14.26 25.59 10.43
CA GLU A 598 -15.44 24.71 10.27
C GLU A 598 -16.45 24.88 11.41
N ILE A 599 -15.98 25.07 12.65
CA ILE A 599 -16.85 25.08 13.85
C ILE A 599 -17.26 26.48 14.31
N ALA A 600 -16.51 27.53 13.95
CA ALA A 600 -16.73 28.91 14.37
C ALA A 600 -16.87 29.83 13.14
N THR A 601 -18.01 30.53 13.04
CA THR A 601 -18.32 31.42 11.92
C THR A 601 -17.38 32.61 11.84
N TRP A 602 -16.94 33.16 12.98
CA TRP A 602 -16.00 34.28 13.02
C TRP A 602 -14.58 33.89 12.57
N ALA A 603 -14.23 32.60 12.56
CA ALA A 603 -12.93 32.10 12.11
C ALA A 603 -12.87 31.81 10.59
N ARG A 604 -13.91 32.21 9.82
CA ARG A 604 -13.95 32.06 8.36
C ARG A 604 -14.55 33.25 7.67
N ASP A 605 -14.12 33.51 6.44
CA ASP A 605 -14.78 34.41 5.50
C ASP A 605 -15.63 33.60 4.53
N GLU A 606 -16.89 33.99 4.33
CA GLU A 606 -17.81 33.34 3.40
C GLU A 606 -18.01 34.20 2.14
N LYS A 607 -17.64 33.67 0.97
CA LYS A 607 -17.81 34.34 -0.33
C LYS A 607 -18.81 33.58 -1.18
N ILE A 608 -19.84 34.26 -1.66
CA ILE A 608 -20.80 33.68 -2.60
C ILE A 608 -20.19 33.74 -4.00
N VAL A 609 -19.86 32.60 -4.58
CA VAL A 609 -19.37 32.47 -5.95
C VAL A 609 -20.51 31.93 -6.83
N MET A 610 -20.89 32.69 -7.86
CA MET A 610 -21.88 32.25 -8.85
C MET A 610 -21.19 31.79 -10.14
N ASN A 611 -21.37 30.52 -10.50
CA ASN A 611 -21.00 29.99 -11.81
C ASN A 611 -22.27 29.66 -12.59
N GLY A 612 -22.72 30.58 -13.45
CA GLY A 612 -23.95 30.41 -14.22
C GLY A 612 -25.19 30.32 -13.33
N PHE A 613 -25.79 29.13 -13.25
CA PHE A 613 -26.99 28.84 -12.44
C PHE A 613 -26.68 28.27 -11.04
N GLN A 614 -25.40 28.06 -10.70
CA GLN A 614 -25.02 27.39 -9.46
C GLN A 614 -24.31 28.36 -8.51
N GLN A 615 -24.96 28.62 -7.37
CA GLN A 615 -24.41 29.40 -6.28
C GLN A 615 -23.65 28.46 -5.35
N ARG A 616 -22.35 28.71 -5.14
CA ARG A 616 -21.55 28.02 -4.13
C ARG A 616 -21.04 29.02 -3.11
N ILE A 617 -21.00 28.62 -1.85
CA ILE A 617 -20.38 29.41 -0.78
C ILE A 617 -18.95 28.89 -0.64
N ASP A 618 -17.99 29.74 -0.97
CA ASP A 618 -16.58 29.50 -0.73
C ASP A 618 -16.23 29.94 0.69
N ARG A 619 -15.45 29.13 1.41
CA ARG A 619 -15.08 29.37 2.80
C ARG A 619 -13.57 29.50 2.90
N GLU A 620 -13.10 30.69 3.23
CA GLU A 620 -11.69 30.98 3.45
C GLU A 620 -11.41 31.07 4.95
N VAL A 621 -10.24 30.59 5.36
CA VAL A 621 -9.78 30.68 6.76
C VAL A 621 -9.45 32.13 7.06
N ALA A 622 -9.95 32.66 8.18
CA ALA A 622 -9.60 34.00 8.63
C ALA A 622 -8.22 34.01 9.30
N GLU A 623 -7.39 34.99 9.00
CA GLU A 623 -6.09 35.20 9.65
C GLU A 623 -6.23 36.23 10.78
N HIS A 624 -5.98 35.83 12.02
CA HIS A 624 -6.01 36.73 13.17
C HIS A 624 -5.17 36.19 14.33
N GLU A 625 -4.45 37.07 15.04
CA GLU A 625 -3.56 36.69 16.15
C GLU A 625 -4.31 35.97 17.29
N PHE A 626 -5.60 36.24 17.45
CA PHE A 626 -6.47 35.53 18.42
C PHE A 626 -6.50 34.01 18.18
N ILE A 627 -6.52 33.56 16.91
CA ILE A 627 -6.55 32.13 16.57
C ILE A 627 -5.23 31.47 16.98
N ASP A 628 -4.11 32.17 16.75
CA ASP A 628 -2.78 31.70 17.13
C ASP A 628 -2.63 31.64 18.65
N ARG A 629 -3.11 32.67 19.37
CA ARG A 629 -3.17 32.65 20.85
C ARG A 629 -4.02 31.50 21.37
N LEU A 630 -5.17 31.24 20.78
CA LEU A 630 -6.04 30.13 21.15
C LEU A 630 -5.34 28.77 20.97
N PHE A 631 -4.59 28.60 19.88
CA PHE A 631 -3.82 27.39 19.62
C PHE A 631 -2.79 27.13 20.72
N PHE A 632 -1.98 28.14 21.08
CA PHE A 632 -0.97 27.98 22.12
C PHE A 632 -1.59 27.85 23.52
N PHE A 633 -2.71 28.52 23.78
CA PHE A 633 -3.42 28.41 25.05
C PHE A 633 -4.02 27.01 25.27
N TRP A 634 -4.51 26.36 24.21
CA TRP A 634 -5.00 24.98 24.30
C TRP A 634 -3.87 23.94 24.37
N ASP A 635 -2.64 24.29 24.01
CA ASP A 635 -1.48 23.41 24.14
C ASP A 635 -0.91 23.47 25.56
N THR A 636 -1.66 22.91 26.52
CA THR A 636 -1.23 22.82 27.92
C THR A 636 0.06 22.01 28.11
N SER A 637 0.48 21.27 27.09
CA SER A 637 1.71 20.47 27.09
C SER A 637 2.92 21.19 26.51
N CYS A 638 2.75 22.40 25.96
CA CYS A 638 3.78 23.21 25.31
C CYS A 638 4.60 22.44 24.25
N LYS A 639 3.95 21.57 23.48
CA LYS A 639 4.60 20.75 22.43
C LYS A 639 4.60 21.42 21.06
N GLY A 640 3.97 22.59 20.92
CA GLY A 640 3.74 23.26 19.63
C GLY A 640 2.72 22.53 18.76
N ALA A 641 1.90 21.64 19.32
CA ALA A 641 0.92 20.84 18.59
C ALA A 641 -0.20 20.32 19.49
N LEU A 642 -1.44 20.37 19.01
CA LEU A 642 -2.64 19.99 19.76
C LEU A 642 -3.07 18.55 19.50
N SER A 643 -3.40 17.82 20.56
CA SER A 643 -4.06 16.52 20.48
C SER A 643 -5.58 16.66 20.34
N PHE A 644 -6.26 15.56 20.02
CA PHE A 644 -7.73 15.53 20.06
C PHE A 644 -8.27 15.80 21.48
N GLN A 645 -7.55 15.39 22.53
CA GLN A 645 -7.93 15.71 23.90
C GLN A 645 -7.85 17.22 24.18
N ASP A 646 -6.81 17.89 23.69
CA ASP A 646 -6.61 19.32 23.89
C ASP A 646 -7.74 20.13 23.24
N LEU A 647 -8.20 19.71 22.06
CA LEU A 647 -9.35 20.34 21.38
C LEU A 647 -10.67 20.15 22.15
N VAL A 648 -10.92 18.95 22.69
CA VAL A 648 -12.13 18.67 23.48
C VAL A 648 -12.11 19.48 24.78
N SER A 649 -10.98 19.51 25.48
CA SER A 649 -10.82 20.28 26.73
C SER A 649 -10.91 21.80 26.46
N GLY A 650 -10.29 22.27 25.38
CA GLY A 650 -10.32 23.68 24.98
C GLY A 650 -11.73 24.15 24.64
N LEU A 651 -12.49 23.34 23.89
CA LEU A 651 -13.89 23.64 23.59
C LEU A 651 -14.80 23.56 24.82
N ASP A 652 -14.53 22.65 25.76
CA ASP A 652 -15.30 22.52 27.00
C ASP A 652 -15.22 23.80 27.85
N GLY A 653 -14.02 24.39 27.91
CA GLY A 653 -13.76 25.66 28.60
C GLY A 653 -14.24 26.91 27.86
N VAL A 654 -14.83 26.79 26.67
CA VAL A 654 -15.41 27.94 25.94
C VAL A 654 -16.93 27.80 25.80
N MET A 655 -17.42 26.59 25.54
CA MET A 655 -18.83 26.36 25.21
C MET A 655 -19.76 26.29 26.41
N PHE A 656 -19.24 25.94 27.58
CA PHE A 656 -20.07 25.64 28.75
C PHE A 656 -19.79 26.53 29.94
N ASN A 657 -18.87 27.50 29.80
CA ASN A 657 -18.52 28.40 30.89
C ASN A 657 -19.67 29.33 31.25
N ASP A 658 -19.83 29.60 32.54
CA ASP A 658 -20.68 30.69 32.99
C ASP A 658 -20.02 32.06 32.77
N LEU A 659 -20.69 33.15 33.13
CA LEU A 659 -20.17 34.49 32.88
C LEU A 659 -18.82 34.75 33.58
N MET A 660 -18.67 34.30 34.82
CA MET A 660 -17.43 34.54 35.59
C MET A 660 -16.29 33.68 35.04
N GLU A 661 -16.57 32.41 34.73
CA GLU A 661 -15.62 31.51 34.09
C GLU A 661 -15.18 32.04 32.71
N ASN A 662 -16.07 32.68 31.95
CA ASN A 662 -15.72 33.32 30.67
C ASN A 662 -14.80 34.53 30.87
N ILE A 663 -15.08 35.40 31.87
CA ILE A 663 -14.22 36.54 32.18
C ILE A 663 -12.81 36.06 32.56
N GLU A 664 -12.73 35.08 33.45
CA GLU A 664 -11.46 34.47 33.86
C GLU A 664 -10.73 33.81 32.68
N TRP A 665 -11.45 33.13 31.81
CA TRP A 665 -10.87 32.50 30.63
C TRP A 665 -10.27 33.53 29.66
N PHE A 666 -10.99 34.61 29.35
CA PHE A 666 -10.49 35.68 28.47
C PHE A 666 -9.33 36.44 29.11
N PHE A 667 -9.37 36.68 30.41
CA PHE A 667 -8.26 37.28 31.14
C PHE A 667 -7.01 36.41 31.03
N ASN A 668 -7.12 35.13 31.39
CA ASN A 668 -6.00 34.19 31.35
C ASN A 668 -5.46 33.98 29.92
N LEU A 669 -6.29 34.08 28.89
CA LEU A 669 -5.84 34.00 27.51
C LEU A 669 -4.95 35.18 27.09
N HIS A 670 -5.17 36.37 27.68
CA HIS A 670 -4.46 37.60 27.32
C HIS A 670 -3.36 37.97 28.32
N ASP A 671 -3.35 37.39 29.52
CA ASP A 671 -2.23 37.44 30.46
C ASP A 671 -1.09 36.55 29.95
N LYS A 672 -0.14 37.17 29.24
CA LYS A 672 0.96 36.47 28.56
C LYS A 672 2.03 35.97 29.53
N ASN A 673 2.27 36.69 30.62
CA ASN A 673 3.34 36.39 31.57
C ASN A 673 2.86 35.64 32.83
N LYS A 674 1.55 35.42 32.97
CA LYS A 674 0.88 34.74 34.09
C LYS A 674 1.14 35.43 35.43
N ASP A 675 1.29 36.75 35.40
CA ASP A 675 1.52 37.54 36.62
C ASP A 675 0.21 37.89 37.35
N GLY A 676 -0.95 37.57 36.76
CA GLY A 676 -2.27 37.86 37.32
C GLY A 676 -2.76 39.28 37.01
N PHE A 677 -2.09 39.97 36.08
CA PHE A 677 -2.45 41.29 35.59
C PHE A 677 -2.47 41.32 34.06
N LEU A 678 -3.30 42.20 33.50
CA LEU A 678 -3.21 42.61 32.11
C LEU A 678 -2.54 43.98 32.06
N THR A 679 -1.58 44.14 31.16
CA THR A 679 -1.02 45.43 30.76
C THR A 679 -2.02 46.20 29.88
N LYS A 680 -1.77 47.50 29.68
CA LYS A 680 -2.60 48.33 28.78
C LYS A 680 -2.65 47.76 27.36
N ASP A 681 -1.53 47.24 26.87
CA ASP A 681 -1.44 46.61 25.54
C ASP A 681 -2.23 45.29 25.50
N GLU A 682 -2.18 44.47 26.56
CA GLU A 682 -2.97 43.24 26.63
C GLU A 682 -4.48 43.51 26.68
N VAL A 683 -4.93 44.55 27.38
CA VAL A 683 -6.33 45.00 27.37
C VAL A 683 -6.77 45.44 25.97
N LEU A 684 -5.89 46.11 25.21
CA LEU A 684 -6.16 46.44 23.80
C LEU A 684 -6.26 45.18 22.93
N THR A 685 -5.34 44.23 23.08
CA THR A 685 -5.42 42.97 22.31
C THR A 685 -6.65 42.14 22.66
N LEU A 686 -7.15 42.23 23.89
CA LEU A 686 -8.40 41.62 24.33
C LEU A 686 -9.60 42.28 23.64
N SER A 687 -9.64 43.61 23.56
CA SER A 687 -10.72 44.32 22.88
C SER A 687 -10.74 44.05 21.37
N GLU A 688 -9.57 43.98 20.72
CA GLU A 688 -9.43 43.54 19.33
C GLU A 688 -9.96 42.12 19.12
N SER A 689 -9.69 41.21 20.06
CA SER A 689 -10.19 39.84 20.01
C SER A 689 -11.72 39.78 20.09
N PHE A 690 -12.35 40.61 20.94
CA PHE A 690 -13.80 40.73 20.96
C PHE A 690 -14.36 41.26 19.64
N LEU A 691 -13.77 42.30 19.07
CA LEU A 691 -14.19 42.84 17.78
C LEU A 691 -14.10 41.78 16.67
N PHE A 692 -13.04 40.95 16.70
CA PHE A 692 -12.87 39.86 15.75
C PHE A 692 -13.93 38.76 15.91
N ILE A 693 -14.21 38.31 17.13
CA ILE A 693 -15.22 37.28 17.41
C ILE A 693 -16.62 37.76 16.98
N PHE A 694 -16.95 39.04 17.21
CA PHE A 694 -18.25 39.62 16.90
C PHE A 694 -18.33 40.28 15.51
N ARG A 695 -17.34 40.08 14.63
CA ARG A 695 -17.25 40.76 13.32
C ARG A 695 -18.43 40.54 12.35
N TYR A 696 -19.27 39.56 12.63
CA TYR A 696 -20.48 39.25 11.85
C TYR A 696 -21.79 39.37 12.65
N GLU A 697 -21.72 39.86 13.89
CA GLU A 697 -22.94 40.17 14.64
C GLU A 697 -23.68 41.34 14.01
N ILE A 698 -25.01 41.25 14.00
CA ILE A 698 -25.85 42.24 13.33
C ILE A 698 -26.12 43.41 14.28
N GLY A 699 -25.69 44.61 13.88
CA GLY A 699 -25.93 45.88 14.59
C GLY A 699 -24.79 46.30 15.53
N ASP A 700 -24.83 47.54 16.02
CA ASP A 700 -23.66 48.17 16.66
C ASP A 700 -23.56 47.95 18.17
N ALA A 701 -24.41 47.09 18.74
CA ALA A 701 -24.47 46.88 20.19
C ALA A 701 -23.16 46.34 20.76
N TYR A 702 -22.50 45.42 20.05
CA TYR A 702 -21.21 44.86 20.45
C TYR A 702 -20.09 45.92 20.40
N LEU A 703 -20.09 46.80 19.40
CA LEU A 703 -19.15 47.92 19.31
C LEU A 703 -19.27 48.85 20.51
N GLY A 704 -20.52 49.18 20.90
CA GLY A 704 -20.80 49.97 22.09
C GLY A 704 -20.36 49.26 23.39
N ALA A 705 -20.54 47.95 23.49
CA ALA A 705 -20.11 47.16 24.63
C ALA A 705 -18.57 47.10 24.76
N VAL A 706 -17.86 46.82 23.67
CA VAL A 706 -16.39 46.80 23.64
C VAL A 706 -15.81 48.19 23.93
N SER A 707 -16.41 49.25 23.38
CA SER A 707 -16.00 50.63 23.68
C SER A 707 -16.16 50.94 25.17
N ARG A 708 -17.29 50.59 25.79
CA ARG A 708 -17.51 50.78 27.23
C ARG A 708 -16.55 49.95 28.07
N PHE A 709 -16.28 48.71 27.67
CA PHE A 709 -15.29 47.87 28.33
C PHE A 709 -13.92 48.55 28.35
N MET A 710 -13.44 49.05 27.20
CA MET A 710 -12.15 49.76 27.13
C MET A 710 -12.14 51.02 27.99
N THR A 711 -13.19 51.85 27.92
CA THR A 711 -13.28 53.07 28.73
C THR A 711 -13.22 52.73 30.21
N ASN A 712 -14.01 51.77 30.67
CA ASN A 712 -14.01 51.35 32.07
C ASN A 712 -12.65 50.76 32.47
N ALA A 713 -12.10 49.85 31.67
CA ALA A 713 -10.81 49.22 31.96
C ALA A 713 -9.67 50.24 32.09
N PHE A 714 -9.67 51.28 31.25
CA PHE A 714 -8.70 52.38 31.37
C PHE A 714 -8.99 53.31 32.54
N GLU A 715 -10.24 53.68 32.80
CA GLU A 715 -10.60 54.50 33.96
C GLU A 715 -10.25 53.83 35.29
N TYR A 716 -10.52 52.52 35.43
CA TYR A 716 -10.18 51.75 36.62
C TYR A 716 -8.68 51.47 36.72
N GLY A 717 -8.00 51.14 35.62
CA GLY A 717 -6.55 50.92 35.60
C GLY A 717 -5.77 52.19 35.93
N ASP A 718 -6.15 53.34 35.36
CA ASP A 718 -5.53 54.63 35.66
C ASP A 718 -5.73 55.06 37.13
N ALA A 719 -6.86 54.68 37.75
CA ALA A 719 -7.11 54.94 39.17
C ALA A 719 -6.25 54.07 40.11
N LEU A 720 -5.70 52.96 39.62
CA LEU A 720 -4.84 52.03 40.37
C LEU A 720 -3.34 52.34 40.22
N LEU A 721 -2.96 53.22 39.28
CA LEU A 721 -1.58 53.69 39.14
C LEU A 721 -1.17 54.52 40.39
N PRO A 722 0.06 54.36 40.90
CA PRO A 722 0.55 55.19 41.99
C PRO A 722 0.48 56.66 41.57
N GLN A 723 -0.30 57.48 42.28
CA GLN A 723 -0.25 58.93 42.08
C GLN A 723 1.17 59.38 42.34
N SER A 724 1.79 60.09 41.39
CA SER A 724 3.05 60.77 41.62
C SER A 724 2.83 61.80 42.74
N GLU A 725 3.17 61.45 43.97
CA GLU A 725 3.45 62.45 44.99
C GLU A 725 4.66 63.23 44.48
N GLU A 726 4.46 64.45 43.97
CA GLU A 726 5.46 65.49 44.14
C GLU A 726 4.88 66.89 43.91
N ALA A 727 5.36 67.83 44.73
CA ALA A 727 5.17 69.28 44.69
C ALA A 727 3.90 69.87 45.32
N LYS A 728 3.91 70.02 46.65
CA LYS A 728 3.49 71.30 47.24
C LYS A 728 4.61 72.32 47.05
N GLU A 729 4.20 73.46 46.48
CA GLU A 729 4.85 74.78 46.43
C GLU A 729 5.96 75.02 45.40
N GLY A 730 5.58 75.75 44.32
CA GLY A 730 6.45 76.77 43.72
C GLY A 730 6.65 76.71 42.20
N ASP A 731 5.73 77.33 41.46
CA ASP A 731 5.84 77.92 40.10
C ASP A 731 6.47 77.16 38.90
N ALA A 732 5.61 77.09 37.85
CA ALA A 732 5.89 77.15 36.40
C ALA A 732 6.35 75.90 35.61
N GLU A 733 5.38 75.15 35.06
CA GLU A 733 5.02 74.97 33.63
C GLU A 733 4.18 73.69 33.44
N PRO A 734 3.30 73.58 32.42
CA PRO A 734 2.47 72.40 32.24
C PRO A 734 3.28 71.27 31.59
N GLU A 735 3.89 70.39 32.39
CA GLU A 735 4.38 69.11 31.88
C GLU A 735 3.20 68.22 31.48
N SER A 736 3.25 67.73 30.24
CA SER A 736 2.32 66.74 29.70
C SER A 736 2.39 65.44 30.52
N PRO A 737 1.28 64.66 30.63
CA PRO A 737 1.31 63.42 31.38
C PRO A 737 2.38 62.49 30.80
N ARG A 738 3.29 62.00 31.65
CA ARG A 738 4.32 61.04 31.22
C ARG A 738 3.62 59.78 30.66
N PRO A 739 4.05 59.25 29.52
CA PRO A 739 3.47 58.05 28.96
C PRO A 739 3.71 56.88 29.92
N VAL A 740 2.64 56.16 30.26
CA VAL A 740 2.70 54.89 31.01
C VAL A 740 3.58 53.92 30.21
N GLU A 741 4.59 53.33 30.84
CA GLU A 741 5.47 52.34 30.21
C GLU A 741 4.67 51.08 29.84
N SER A 742 4.90 50.52 28.65
CA SER A 742 4.01 49.52 28.02
C SER A 742 3.90 48.16 28.75
N ASN A 743 4.63 47.97 29.85
CA ASN A 743 4.74 46.69 30.56
C ASN A 743 4.39 46.79 32.07
N GLN A 744 3.67 47.81 32.52
CA GLN A 744 3.23 47.91 33.91
C GLN A 744 1.91 47.14 34.16
N PRO A 745 1.75 46.47 35.32
CA PRO A 745 0.49 45.86 35.74
C PRO A 745 -0.64 46.89 35.72
N TYR A 746 -1.71 46.64 34.97
CA TYR A 746 -2.73 47.66 34.68
C TYR A 746 -4.14 47.27 35.14
N LEU A 747 -4.55 46.01 34.96
CA LEU A 747 -5.86 45.49 35.41
C LEU A 747 -5.69 44.11 36.05
N ASN A 748 -6.39 43.79 37.15
CA ASN A 748 -6.35 42.44 37.75
C ASN A 748 -7.68 41.70 37.55
N LEU A 749 -7.70 40.38 37.75
CA LEU A 749 -8.89 39.55 37.50
C LEU A 749 -10.09 39.84 38.44
N ALA A 750 -9.85 40.44 39.61
CA ALA A 750 -10.90 40.73 40.60
C ALA A 750 -11.65 42.06 40.32
N THR A 751 -11.10 42.89 39.43
CA THR A 751 -11.72 44.09 38.84
C THR A 751 -12.53 43.73 37.60
#